data_AF-G9YI84-F1
#
_entry.id   AF-G9YI84-F1
#
_cell.length_a   1.000
_cell.length_b   1.000
_cell.length_c   1.000
_cell.angle_alpha   90.00
_cell.angle_beta   90.00
_cell.angle_gamma   90.00
#
_symmetry.space_group_name_H-M   'P 1'
#
loop_
_entity.id
_entity.type
_entity.pdbx_description
1 polymer ?
#
loop_
_entity_poly.entity_id
_entity_poly.type
_entity_poly.pdbx_seq_one_letter_code
_entity_poly.pdbx_strand_id
1 'polypeptide(L)'
;MKKKLLDRLGKEWLFFDGGTGSILQAEGLQPGELPETWNLIHPDKIISLHEHYLEAGCHIFNTNTFGANRLKFPDTIDEIVTAAVRLAKKARRRAGRDDAYIALDIGPTGKLLKPMGDLPFEDAVSIFAEIVRIGAREGADLVLIETMNDSYEAKAAVLAAKENCDLPVLLTCVFDEKGKMLTGGTPESIVAVMEGLGIDGIGINCSLGPKEMLPTVKRLTAAASVPVLVNPNAGLPESIDGETVYTIGPDEFATCMKEIARLGASAVGGCCGTTPEHIKKVIAAVSPLPFMPVKPKHRTVISSFSRTVTIGRDTAPVIIGERINPTGKKRFKQALLDHDIDYIVGQGLEQEEAGAHVLDVNVGSPETDEVELIQEVVGKLQSILPLPLQIDTSNPEAMEKALRMYNGKALINSVNGKEETMKAVFPLVKKYGGVVVALALDEDGIPPTADGRVAIAGKIYDKAAFYGIAKENIIIDGLCMTVSADPASALVTLETVRRIHDELGGNTILGVSNISFGLPARELINSYFFAMALQSGLTSAIINPNNTAMMQAYRTYCVLTDKDPNFTEFIGAYRDYKTPDKRVDEAVSAYKKKILRALDFDLGEIKAVTVKPVASKTIEPSPTADGRKESTGKGSKLMDAIERGLANPAAEATRNALLTRDALAIINEDLVPALDNVGHGFEKGTIFLPQLLMAAEAAKAAFSVVKESMKDIAQDVKGKVILATVKGDIHDIGKNIVKVLLENYGYKVVDLGRDVSPELIVETAVKDDVKLVGLSALMTTTVVNMEETINQLHAKKPDCKIVVGGAVMTKQYADSIGADCYGKDAMSTVRYADELVAAGLL
;
A
#
# COMPACT_ATOMS: atom_id res chain seq x y z
N MET A 1 34.38 25.07 -6.49
CA MET A 1 33.01 24.95 -7.02
C MET A 1 32.36 23.73 -6.40
N LYS A 2 31.16 23.88 -5.85
CA LYS A 2 30.36 22.79 -5.29
C LYS A 2 30.03 21.76 -6.39
N LYS A 3 30.35 20.48 -6.16
CA LYS A 3 29.92 19.39 -7.07
C LYS A 3 28.40 19.23 -6.98
N LYS A 4 27.74 18.79 -8.06
CA LYS A 4 26.30 18.49 -7.98
C LYS A 4 26.07 17.31 -7.04
N LEU A 5 24.93 17.27 -6.33
CA LEU A 5 24.63 16.19 -5.39
C LEU A 5 24.70 14.82 -6.04
N LEU A 6 24.12 14.68 -7.24
CA LEU A 6 24.09 13.43 -8.02
C LEU A 6 25.49 12.95 -8.48
N ASP A 7 26.50 13.81 -8.42
CA ASP A 7 27.89 13.42 -8.68
C ASP A 7 28.55 12.74 -7.47
N ARG A 8 27.97 12.87 -6.28
CA ARG A 8 28.49 12.34 -5.00
C ARG A 8 27.59 11.27 -4.38
N LEU A 9 26.28 11.49 -4.36
CA LEU A 9 25.31 10.58 -3.73
C LEU A 9 25.35 9.20 -4.41
N GLY A 10 25.47 8.15 -3.60
CA GLY A 10 25.61 6.77 -4.10
C GLY A 10 27.00 6.43 -4.64
N LYS A 11 27.98 7.34 -4.53
CA LYS A 11 29.37 7.18 -4.99
C LYS A 11 30.41 7.39 -3.89
N GLU A 12 30.06 8.15 -2.86
CA GLU A 12 30.85 8.35 -1.64
C GLU A 12 29.93 8.53 -0.42
N TRP A 13 30.51 8.44 0.78
CA TRP A 13 29.77 8.69 2.03
C TRP A 13 29.29 10.14 2.10
N LEU A 14 27.96 10.32 2.17
CA LEU A 14 27.34 11.58 2.54
C LEU A 14 26.64 11.44 3.90
N PHE A 15 26.56 12.55 4.62
CA PHE A 15 26.04 12.57 5.99
C PHE A 15 24.93 13.60 6.09
N PHE A 16 23.79 13.20 6.63
CA PHE A 16 22.73 14.14 7.00
C PHE A 16 23.05 14.79 8.36
N ASP A 17 22.35 15.88 8.65
CA ASP A 17 22.24 16.43 10.00
C ASP A 17 21.41 15.51 10.92
N GLY A 18 21.02 16.05 12.07
CA GLY A 18 20.24 15.35 13.09
C GLY A 18 18.90 16.01 13.35
N GLY A 19 18.37 15.82 14.56
CA GLY A 19 17.06 16.34 14.94
C GLY A 19 17.02 17.87 15.03
N THR A 20 16.03 18.48 14.39
CA THR A 20 15.74 19.93 14.52
C THR A 20 14.79 20.18 15.69
N GLY A 21 13.61 19.53 15.70
CA GLY A 21 12.57 19.80 16.70
C GLY A 21 13.04 19.61 18.15
N SER A 22 13.75 18.52 18.44
CA SER A 22 14.27 18.24 19.79
C SER A 22 15.31 19.26 20.26
N ILE A 23 16.11 19.84 19.36
CA ILE A 23 17.06 20.90 19.73
C ILE A 23 16.32 22.21 19.98
N LEU A 24 15.34 22.56 19.15
CA LEU A 24 14.55 23.77 19.36
C LEU A 24 13.77 23.71 20.68
N GLN A 25 13.26 22.54 21.07
CA GLN A 25 12.65 22.32 22.40
C GLN A 25 13.66 22.62 23.52
N ALA A 26 14.88 22.08 23.44
CA ALA A 26 15.93 22.37 24.42
C ALA A 26 16.34 23.86 24.45
N GLU A 27 16.17 24.58 23.34
CA GLU A 27 16.37 26.03 23.24
C GLU A 27 15.13 26.87 23.64
N GLY A 28 14.06 26.23 24.11
CA GLY A 28 12.88 26.88 24.68
C GLY A 28 11.65 26.97 23.76
N LEU A 29 11.60 26.21 22.66
CA LEU A 29 10.37 26.05 21.85
C LEU A 29 9.26 25.48 22.73
N GLN A 30 8.16 26.22 22.84
CA GLN A 30 7.08 25.85 23.74
C GLN A 30 6.23 24.71 23.15
N PRO A 31 5.61 23.88 23.99
CA PRO A 31 4.67 22.86 23.53
C PRO A 31 3.57 23.43 22.65
N GLY A 32 3.38 22.81 21.49
CA GLY A 32 2.39 23.22 20.49
C GLY A 32 2.73 24.48 19.68
N GLU A 33 3.88 25.10 19.93
CA GLU A 33 4.43 26.12 19.03
C GLU A 33 4.93 25.45 17.73
N LEU A 34 4.65 26.08 16.59
CA LEU A 34 5.07 25.58 15.28
C LEU A 34 6.55 25.95 15.03
N PRO A 35 7.47 24.96 14.90
CA PRO A 35 8.91 25.21 14.74
C PRO A 35 9.23 26.15 13.57
N GLU A 36 8.48 26.09 12.48
CA GLU A 36 8.76 26.83 11.25
C GLU A 36 8.55 28.35 11.43
N THR A 37 7.79 28.77 12.45
CA THR A 37 7.62 30.20 12.77
C THR A 37 8.93 30.83 13.26
N TRP A 38 9.84 30.04 13.86
CA TRP A 38 11.14 30.50 14.35
C TRP A 38 12.06 31.01 13.25
N ASN A 39 11.79 30.66 11.99
CA ASN A 39 12.47 31.28 10.84
C ASN A 39 12.28 32.80 10.80
N LEU A 40 11.17 33.30 11.33
CA LEU A 40 10.85 34.73 11.36
C LEU A 40 11.15 35.36 12.72
N ILE A 41 10.77 34.69 13.81
CA ILE A 41 10.84 35.28 15.16
C ILE A 41 12.16 35.02 15.89
N HIS A 42 12.87 33.93 15.55
CA HIS A 42 14.13 33.52 16.18
C HIS A 42 15.21 33.13 15.14
N PRO A 43 15.48 33.97 14.12
CA PRO A 43 16.35 33.61 12.99
C PRO A 43 17.79 33.27 13.42
N ASP A 44 18.31 33.89 14.47
CA ASP A 44 19.66 33.62 14.95
C ASP A 44 19.80 32.23 15.58
N LYS A 45 18.74 31.71 16.23
CA LYS A 45 18.72 30.33 16.76
C LYS A 45 18.75 29.30 15.63
N ILE A 46 17.97 29.53 14.57
CA ILE A 46 17.96 28.66 13.37
C ILE A 46 19.32 28.67 12.67
N ILE A 47 19.97 29.84 12.55
CA ILE A 47 21.33 29.93 12.00
C ILE A 47 22.31 29.13 12.86
N SER A 48 22.27 29.32 14.18
CA SER A 48 23.13 28.63 15.14
C SER A 48 22.96 27.10 15.06
N LEU A 49 21.71 26.61 14.98
CA LEU A 49 21.39 25.20 14.78
C LEU A 49 22.11 24.63 13.55
N HIS A 50 21.95 25.29 12.40
CA HIS A 50 22.59 24.86 11.16
C HIS A 50 24.12 24.94 11.25
N GLU A 51 24.68 26.00 11.84
CA GLU A 51 26.11 26.15 12.05
C GLU A 51 26.68 24.98 12.87
N HIS A 52 26.03 24.58 13.97
CA HIS A 52 26.48 23.46 14.79
C HIS A 52 26.50 22.12 14.02
N TYR A 53 25.49 21.83 13.19
CA TYR A 53 25.50 20.61 12.37
C TYR A 53 26.55 20.65 11.25
N LEU A 54 26.74 21.83 10.65
CA LEU A 54 27.79 22.05 9.65
C LEU A 54 29.19 21.93 10.25
N GLU A 55 29.40 22.37 11.49
CA GLU A 55 30.65 22.19 12.24
C GLU A 55 30.87 20.73 12.63
N ALA A 56 29.81 19.98 12.92
CA ALA A 56 29.88 18.54 13.16
C ALA A 56 30.30 17.74 11.90
N GLY A 57 30.12 18.32 10.70
CA GLY A 57 30.63 17.78 9.45
C GLY A 57 29.56 17.22 8.51
N CYS A 58 28.27 17.46 8.75
CA CYS A 58 27.24 16.99 7.82
C CYS A 58 27.43 17.58 6.41
N HIS A 59 26.92 16.87 5.40
CA HIS A 59 26.94 17.28 4.00
C HIS A 59 25.56 17.72 3.51
N ILE A 60 24.50 17.16 4.06
CA ILE A 60 23.12 17.51 3.72
C ILE A 60 22.47 17.97 5.03
N PHE A 61 21.85 19.14 5.02
CA PHE A 61 21.16 19.65 6.19
C PHE A 61 19.82 20.27 5.81
N ASN A 62 18.83 20.06 6.67
CA ASN A 62 17.43 20.35 6.38
C ASN A 62 17.12 21.82 6.67
N THR A 63 16.33 22.46 5.82
CA THR A 63 15.67 23.72 6.18
C THR A 63 14.66 23.45 7.29
N ASN A 64 14.41 24.43 8.17
CA ASN A 64 13.35 24.33 9.17
C ASN A 64 11.97 24.53 8.51
N THR A 65 11.52 23.55 7.71
CA THR A 65 10.30 23.61 6.89
C THR A 65 9.47 22.33 6.90
N PHE A 66 9.81 21.33 7.73
CA PHE A 66 9.13 20.04 7.82
C PHE A 66 7.60 20.13 7.71
N GLY A 67 6.95 20.95 8.56
CA GLY A 67 5.51 21.14 8.58
C GLY A 67 4.99 22.27 7.69
N ALA A 68 5.84 22.96 6.93
CA ALA A 68 5.45 24.16 6.18
C ALA A 68 4.58 23.82 4.96
N ASN A 69 3.27 23.97 5.11
CA ASN A 69 2.31 23.86 4.03
C ASN A 69 1.11 24.79 4.26
N ARG A 70 0.29 25.04 3.23
CA ARG A 70 -0.84 25.98 3.31
C ARG A 70 -1.92 25.58 4.34
N LEU A 71 -1.97 24.32 4.77
CA LEU A 71 -2.91 23.89 5.81
C LEU A 71 -2.49 24.39 7.20
N LYS A 72 -1.17 24.57 7.43
CA LYS A 72 -0.62 25.18 8.65
C LYS A 72 -0.39 26.69 8.51
N PHE A 73 0.00 27.14 7.32
CA PHE A 73 0.41 28.52 7.04
C PHE A 73 -0.32 29.07 5.80
N PRO A 74 -1.64 29.29 5.86
CA PRO A 74 -2.43 29.64 4.67
C PRO A 74 -1.99 30.95 4.00
N ASP A 75 -1.55 31.94 4.79
CA ASP A 75 -1.21 33.27 4.28
C ASP A 75 0.30 33.59 4.35
N THR A 76 1.09 32.75 5.02
CA THR A 76 2.50 33.06 5.37
C THR A 76 3.50 32.01 4.90
N ILE A 77 3.08 31.00 4.14
CA ILE A 77 3.96 29.94 3.66
C ILE A 77 5.14 30.48 2.84
N ASP A 78 4.92 31.45 1.95
CA ASP A 78 5.99 32.03 1.14
C ASP A 78 7.05 32.72 2.01
N GLU A 79 6.62 33.50 3.01
CA GLU A 79 7.52 34.19 3.94
C GLU A 79 8.33 33.20 4.79
N ILE A 80 7.67 32.18 5.34
CA ILE A 80 8.29 31.16 6.20
C ILE A 80 9.35 30.36 5.43
N VAL A 81 8.98 29.80 4.27
CA VAL A 81 9.90 28.98 3.47
C VAL A 81 11.03 29.84 2.91
N THR A 82 10.74 31.07 2.49
CA THR A 82 11.75 32.02 2.03
C THR A 82 12.77 32.34 3.12
N ALA A 83 12.31 32.61 4.34
CA ALA A 83 13.19 32.85 5.48
C ALA A 83 14.05 31.62 5.77
N ALA A 84 13.46 30.42 5.85
CA ALA A 84 14.18 29.19 6.14
C ALA A 84 15.35 28.94 5.19
N VAL A 85 15.12 29.01 3.87
CA VAL A 85 16.17 28.79 2.87
C VAL A 85 17.27 29.86 2.96
N ARG A 86 16.91 31.12 3.21
CA ARG A 86 17.89 32.21 3.35
C ARG A 86 18.74 32.06 4.62
N LEU A 87 18.16 31.61 5.72
CA LEU A 87 18.87 31.33 6.97
C LEU A 87 19.85 30.17 6.78
N ALA A 88 19.43 29.09 6.13
CA ALA A 88 20.30 27.97 5.77
C ALA A 88 21.49 28.41 4.88
N LYS A 89 21.26 29.26 3.87
CA LYS A 89 22.34 29.85 3.04
C LYS A 89 23.30 30.72 3.86
N LYS A 90 22.78 31.48 4.83
CA LYS A 90 23.58 32.33 5.72
C LYS A 90 24.46 31.48 6.64
N ALA A 91 23.90 30.44 7.26
CA ALA A 91 24.64 29.50 8.11
C ALA A 91 25.74 28.79 7.32
N ARG A 92 25.43 28.23 6.13
CA ARG A 92 26.43 27.60 5.26
C ARG A 92 27.61 28.50 4.94
N ARG A 93 27.33 29.77 4.59
CA ARG A 93 28.37 30.77 4.29
C ARG A 93 29.22 31.08 5.51
N ARG A 94 28.62 31.23 6.69
CA ARG A 94 29.34 31.54 7.94
C ARG A 94 30.22 30.37 8.40
N ALA A 95 29.73 29.14 8.27
CA ALA A 95 30.50 27.94 8.57
C ALA A 95 31.60 27.61 7.52
N GLY A 96 31.62 28.31 6.37
CA GLY A 96 32.58 28.05 5.29
C GLY A 96 32.40 26.69 4.61
N ARG A 97 31.19 26.11 4.67
CA ARG A 97 30.87 24.76 4.17
C ARG A 97 30.21 24.79 2.78
N ASP A 98 30.90 25.33 1.79
CA ASP A 98 30.40 25.38 0.39
C ASP A 98 30.21 23.99 -0.23
N ASP A 99 30.73 22.94 0.39
CA ASP A 99 30.54 21.53 0.02
C ASP A 99 29.20 20.95 0.50
N ALA A 100 28.46 21.65 1.38
CA ALA A 100 27.20 21.20 1.96
C ALA A 100 25.95 21.61 1.13
N TYR A 101 24.92 20.79 1.18
CA TYR A 101 23.65 20.91 0.46
C TYR A 101 22.50 21.27 1.41
N ILE A 102 21.74 22.29 1.01
CA ILE A 102 20.52 22.73 1.69
C ILE A 102 19.38 21.88 1.14
N ALA A 103 18.82 21.01 1.98
CA ALA A 103 17.64 20.24 1.65
C ALA A 103 16.38 21.03 1.99
N LEU A 104 15.53 21.28 0.99
CA LEU A 104 14.16 21.73 1.25
C LEU A 104 13.41 20.58 1.90
N ASP A 105 13.23 20.69 3.21
CA ASP A 105 12.61 19.68 4.05
C ASP A 105 11.08 19.76 3.98
N ILE A 106 10.44 18.66 3.60
CA ILE A 106 8.99 18.55 3.39
C ILE A 106 8.49 17.28 4.08
N GLY A 107 7.72 17.46 5.16
CA GLY A 107 7.00 16.39 5.84
C GLY A 107 5.60 16.14 5.26
N PRO A 108 4.88 15.14 5.80
CA PRO A 108 3.50 14.85 5.38
C PRO A 108 2.55 16.00 5.71
N THR A 109 1.43 16.08 4.99
CA THR A 109 0.36 17.06 5.23
C THR A 109 -0.40 16.79 6.54
N GLY A 110 -0.33 15.55 7.03
CA GLY A 110 -1.12 15.06 8.15
C GLY A 110 -2.56 14.71 7.80
N LYS A 111 -2.89 14.59 6.51
CA LYS A 111 -4.20 14.15 6.02
C LYS A 111 -4.09 12.86 5.22
N LEU A 112 -5.08 11.98 5.37
CA LEU A 112 -5.26 10.85 4.46
C LEU A 112 -5.88 11.34 3.15
N LEU A 113 -5.38 10.79 2.05
CA LEU A 113 -5.88 11.08 0.72
C LEU A 113 -7.14 10.25 0.43
N LYS A 114 -8.04 10.78 -0.40
CA LYS A 114 -9.19 10.04 -0.93
C LYS A 114 -8.72 8.77 -1.67
N PRO A 115 -9.45 7.64 -1.55
CA PRO A 115 -10.74 7.48 -0.86
C PRO A 115 -10.64 7.22 0.65
N MET A 116 -9.44 7.14 1.23
CA MET A 116 -9.22 6.77 2.64
C MET A 116 -9.40 7.93 3.62
N GLY A 117 -9.29 9.16 3.13
CA GLY A 117 -9.58 10.37 3.89
C GLY A 117 -10.21 11.43 3.00
N ASP A 118 -10.11 12.68 3.43
CA ASP A 118 -10.89 13.76 2.84
C ASP A 118 -10.12 14.58 1.79
N LEU A 119 -8.79 14.45 1.75
CA LEU A 119 -7.94 15.27 0.87
C LEU A 119 -7.88 14.66 -0.55
N PRO A 120 -8.35 15.36 -1.61
CA PRO A 120 -8.17 14.91 -2.98
C PRO A 120 -6.69 14.81 -3.36
N PHE A 121 -6.35 13.85 -4.23
CA PHE A 121 -4.97 13.63 -4.68
C PHE A 121 -4.35 14.87 -5.33
N GLU A 122 -5.06 15.53 -6.24
CA GLU A 122 -4.55 16.75 -6.90
C GLU A 122 -4.39 17.94 -5.94
N ASP A 123 -5.23 18.01 -4.90
CA ASP A 123 -5.08 19.04 -3.87
C ASP A 123 -3.82 18.79 -3.06
N ALA A 124 -3.51 17.54 -2.71
CA ALA A 124 -2.24 17.17 -2.08
C ALA A 124 -1.04 17.54 -2.96
N VAL A 125 -1.07 17.22 -4.26
CA VAL A 125 -0.02 17.63 -5.22
C VAL A 125 0.14 19.15 -5.23
N SER A 126 -0.97 19.90 -5.28
CA SER A 126 -0.97 21.36 -5.27
C SER A 126 -0.34 21.94 -4.00
N ILE A 127 -0.67 21.37 -2.83
CA ILE A 127 -0.12 21.77 -1.54
C ILE A 127 1.40 21.60 -1.52
N PHE A 128 1.91 20.44 -1.92
CA PHE A 128 3.36 20.20 -1.99
C PHE A 128 4.04 21.07 -3.06
N ALA A 129 3.39 21.31 -4.20
CA ALA A 129 3.95 22.10 -5.30
C ALA A 129 4.21 23.55 -4.91
N GLU A 130 3.46 24.08 -3.94
CA GLU A 130 3.66 25.43 -3.43
C GLU A 130 5.01 25.59 -2.72
N ILE A 131 5.28 24.77 -1.70
CA ILE A 131 6.56 24.79 -0.99
C ILE A 131 7.74 24.48 -1.92
N VAL A 132 7.60 23.51 -2.84
CA VAL A 132 8.63 23.18 -3.83
C VAL A 132 9.01 24.39 -4.68
N ARG A 133 8.02 25.12 -5.23
CA ARG A 133 8.28 26.31 -6.05
C ARG A 133 8.99 27.40 -5.27
N ILE A 134 8.60 27.63 -4.02
CA ILE A 134 9.23 28.63 -3.15
C ILE A 134 10.68 28.24 -2.86
N GLY A 135 10.92 27.01 -2.40
CA GLY A 135 12.26 26.54 -2.05
C GLY A 135 13.22 26.49 -3.25
N ALA A 136 12.73 26.06 -4.42
CA ALA A 136 13.50 26.08 -5.66
C ALA A 136 13.86 27.51 -6.10
N ARG A 137 12.90 28.45 -6.02
CA ARG A 137 13.12 29.88 -6.30
C ARG A 137 14.21 30.49 -5.42
N GLU A 138 14.20 30.17 -4.12
CA GLU A 138 15.17 30.71 -3.16
C GLU A 138 16.54 30.00 -3.20
N GLY A 139 16.63 28.90 -3.95
CA GLY A 139 17.87 28.19 -4.25
C GLY A 139 18.25 27.15 -3.20
N ALA A 140 17.29 26.34 -2.77
CA ALA A 140 17.57 25.04 -2.18
C ALA A 140 18.36 24.16 -3.17
N ASP A 141 19.14 23.21 -2.65
CA ASP A 141 20.01 22.36 -3.48
C ASP A 141 19.38 21.01 -3.85
N LEU A 142 18.38 20.57 -3.07
CA LEU A 142 17.59 19.37 -3.27
C LEU A 142 16.22 19.52 -2.58
N VAL A 143 15.27 18.67 -2.95
CA VAL A 143 14.03 18.44 -2.22
C VAL A 143 14.19 17.16 -1.41
N LEU A 144 13.96 17.23 -0.10
CA LEU A 144 13.86 16.06 0.79
C LEU A 144 12.43 15.95 1.26
N ILE A 145 11.72 14.94 0.74
CA ILE A 145 10.41 14.55 1.23
C ILE A 145 10.66 13.51 2.33
N GLU A 146 10.36 13.80 3.58
CA GLU A 146 10.69 12.91 4.69
C GLU A 146 9.50 12.54 5.57
N THR A 147 9.66 11.46 6.33
CA THR A 147 8.68 10.98 7.30
C THR A 147 7.33 10.60 6.66
N MET A 148 7.32 10.20 5.39
CA MET A 148 6.09 9.78 4.72
C MET A 148 5.62 8.44 5.28
N ASN A 149 4.39 8.41 5.81
CA ASN A 149 3.77 7.20 6.37
C ASN A 149 2.73 6.56 5.44
N ASP A 150 2.41 7.21 4.32
CA ASP A 150 1.52 6.73 3.28
C ASP A 150 2.18 6.82 1.89
N SER A 151 2.02 5.76 1.11
CA SER A 151 2.61 5.65 -0.24
C SER A 151 1.95 6.58 -1.25
N TYR A 152 0.65 6.86 -1.08
CA TYR A 152 -0.09 7.68 -2.04
C TYR A 152 0.21 9.17 -1.84
N GLU A 153 0.32 9.62 -0.60
CA GLU A 153 0.79 10.95 -0.24
C GLU A 153 2.25 11.15 -0.67
N ALA A 154 3.12 10.15 -0.47
CA ALA A 154 4.50 10.20 -0.98
C ALA A 154 4.54 10.37 -2.50
N LYS A 155 3.66 9.67 -3.23
CA LYS A 155 3.53 9.85 -4.68
C LYS A 155 3.10 11.28 -5.04
N ALA A 156 2.12 11.84 -4.35
CA ALA A 156 1.67 13.21 -4.57
C ALA A 156 2.81 14.23 -4.36
N ALA A 157 3.60 14.07 -3.29
CA ALA A 157 4.75 14.93 -3.00
C ALA A 157 5.86 14.80 -4.05
N VAL A 158 6.18 13.58 -4.50
CA VAL A 158 7.20 13.34 -5.54
C VAL A 158 6.77 13.94 -6.87
N LEU A 159 5.51 13.77 -7.28
CA LEU A 159 4.98 14.40 -8.49
C LEU A 159 5.06 15.93 -8.38
N ALA A 160 4.64 16.50 -7.25
CA ALA A 160 4.75 17.92 -7.00
C ALA A 160 6.19 18.43 -7.16
N ALA A 161 7.18 17.70 -6.62
CA ALA A 161 8.59 18.04 -6.75
C ALA A 161 9.06 18.00 -8.22
N LYS A 162 8.83 16.87 -8.91
CA LYS A 162 9.29 16.62 -10.29
C LYS A 162 8.59 17.50 -11.33
N GLU A 163 7.35 17.94 -11.09
CA GLU A 163 6.60 18.80 -12.00
C GLU A 163 6.93 20.29 -11.85
N ASN A 164 7.59 20.69 -10.75
CA ASN A 164 7.78 22.11 -10.41
C ASN A 164 9.26 22.52 -10.27
N CYS A 165 10.21 21.59 -10.30
CA CYS A 165 11.64 21.91 -10.32
C CYS A 165 12.50 20.75 -10.87
N ASP A 166 13.75 21.06 -11.24
CA ASP A 166 14.76 20.09 -11.68
C ASP A 166 15.72 19.68 -10.55
N LEU A 167 15.41 20.01 -9.30
CA LEU A 167 16.26 19.66 -8.16
C LEU A 167 16.25 18.14 -7.94
N PRO A 168 17.36 17.55 -7.44
CA PRO A 168 17.34 16.18 -6.94
C PRO A 168 16.22 15.98 -5.91
N VAL A 169 15.49 14.87 -6.01
CA VAL A 169 14.37 14.55 -5.13
C VAL A 169 14.73 13.30 -4.33
N LEU A 170 14.86 13.46 -3.02
CA LEU A 170 15.08 12.39 -2.06
C LEU A 170 13.79 12.12 -1.29
N LEU A 171 13.53 10.86 -0.97
CA LEU A 171 12.39 10.43 -0.19
C LEU A 171 12.82 9.58 1.00
N THR A 172 12.31 9.86 2.19
CA THR A 172 12.38 8.93 3.32
C THR A 172 10.98 8.63 3.84
N CYS A 173 10.78 7.37 4.22
CA CYS A 173 9.50 6.86 4.71
C CYS A 173 9.62 6.36 6.15
N VAL A 174 8.47 6.18 6.78
CA VAL A 174 8.35 5.57 8.11
C VAL A 174 7.77 4.17 7.97
N PHE A 175 8.33 3.22 8.71
CA PHE A 175 7.81 1.87 8.84
C PHE A 175 7.68 1.48 10.30
N ASP A 176 6.68 0.65 10.61
CA ASP A 176 6.58 -0.03 11.90
C ASP A 176 7.64 -1.14 12.04
N GLU A 177 7.65 -1.82 13.19
CA GLU A 177 8.57 -2.94 13.48
C GLU A 177 8.40 -4.14 12.53
N LYS A 178 7.25 -4.25 11.86
CA LYS A 178 6.96 -5.30 10.86
C LYS A 178 7.43 -4.87 9.45
N GLY A 179 7.98 -3.66 9.31
CA GLY A 179 8.40 -3.10 8.03
C GLY A 179 7.21 -2.74 7.14
N LYS A 180 6.16 -2.15 7.73
CA LYS A 180 4.95 -1.69 7.05
C LYS A 180 4.68 -0.20 7.30
N MET A 181 4.23 0.49 6.25
CA MET A 181 3.68 1.84 6.32
C MET A 181 2.23 1.80 6.85
N LEU A 182 1.65 2.96 7.20
CA LEU A 182 0.29 3.06 7.77
C LEU A 182 -0.78 2.37 6.91
N THR A 183 -0.68 2.53 5.59
CA THR A 183 -1.64 1.96 4.61
C THR A 183 -1.23 0.58 4.10
N GLY A 184 -0.22 -0.06 4.70
CA GLY A 184 0.24 -1.41 4.34
C GLY A 184 1.39 -1.47 3.35
N GLY A 185 1.91 -0.30 2.93
CA GLY A 185 3.09 -0.18 2.06
C GLY A 185 4.31 -0.89 2.62
N THR A 186 5.14 -1.45 1.73
CA THR A 186 6.34 -2.22 2.07
C THR A 186 7.59 -1.53 1.51
N PRO A 187 8.79 -1.81 2.05
CA PRO A 187 10.05 -1.40 1.45
C PRO A 187 10.13 -1.72 -0.05
N GLU A 188 9.67 -2.89 -0.48
CA GLU A 188 9.74 -3.31 -1.87
C GLU A 188 8.72 -2.54 -2.74
N SER A 189 7.49 -2.36 -2.26
CA SER A 189 6.45 -1.65 -3.01
C SER A 189 6.78 -0.18 -3.16
N ILE A 190 7.24 0.49 -2.09
CA ILE A 190 7.59 1.91 -2.16
C ILE A 190 8.79 2.15 -3.08
N VAL A 191 9.81 1.27 -3.03
CA VAL A 191 10.95 1.34 -3.96
C VAL A 191 10.46 1.22 -5.40
N ALA A 192 9.60 0.25 -5.71
CA ALA A 192 9.08 0.06 -7.05
C ALA A 192 8.34 1.30 -7.57
N VAL A 193 7.43 1.89 -6.78
CA VAL A 193 6.70 3.10 -7.18
C VAL A 193 7.64 4.27 -7.40
N MET A 194 8.49 4.56 -6.41
CA MET A 194 9.24 5.80 -6.38
C MET A 194 10.40 5.81 -7.37
N GLU A 195 11.08 4.66 -7.58
CA GLU A 195 12.03 4.53 -8.67
C GLU A 195 11.36 4.71 -10.04
N GLY A 196 10.12 4.25 -10.18
CA GLY A 196 9.31 4.49 -11.38
C GLY A 196 9.11 5.99 -11.64
N LEU A 197 8.90 6.77 -10.58
CA LEU A 197 8.75 8.23 -10.64
C LEU A 197 10.10 8.97 -10.76
N GLY A 198 11.22 8.24 -10.78
CA GLY A 198 12.55 8.80 -11.00
C GLY A 198 13.12 9.58 -9.81
N ILE A 199 12.84 9.15 -8.57
CA ILE A 199 13.53 9.69 -7.39
C ILE A 199 15.04 9.46 -7.46
N ASP A 200 15.80 10.30 -6.76
CA ASP A 200 17.28 10.28 -6.76
C ASP A 200 17.86 9.54 -5.54
N GLY A 201 17.03 9.21 -4.56
CA GLY A 201 17.37 8.39 -3.40
C GLY A 201 16.15 8.10 -2.53
N ILE A 202 16.13 6.94 -1.87
CA ILE A 202 15.03 6.47 -1.03
C ILE A 202 15.53 6.03 0.33
N GLY A 203 14.74 6.13 1.38
CA GLY A 203 15.23 5.76 2.69
C GLY A 203 14.18 5.60 3.76
N ILE A 204 14.69 5.49 4.98
CA ILE A 204 13.92 5.43 6.20
C ILE A 204 14.43 6.47 7.19
N ASN A 205 13.50 7.15 7.85
CA ASN A 205 13.82 8.04 8.97
C ASN A 205 12.75 7.92 10.07
N CYS A 206 13.08 8.41 11.26
CA CYS A 206 12.16 8.50 12.39
C CYS A 206 11.57 7.15 12.85
N SER A 207 10.62 7.20 13.81
CA SER A 207 9.89 6.12 14.49
C SER A 207 10.70 5.07 15.25
N LEU A 208 11.82 4.61 14.70
CA LEU A 208 12.61 3.52 15.23
C LEU A 208 14.04 3.99 15.53
N GLY A 209 14.67 3.32 16.49
CA GLY A 209 16.10 3.44 16.73
C GLY A 209 16.93 2.73 15.65
N PRO A 210 18.26 2.93 15.62
CA PRO A 210 19.12 2.36 14.58
C PRO A 210 19.13 0.83 14.59
N LYS A 211 18.95 0.19 15.75
CA LYS A 211 18.94 -1.27 15.89
C LYS A 211 17.67 -1.87 15.31
N GLU A 212 16.53 -1.27 15.62
CA GLU A 212 15.21 -1.69 15.16
C GLU A 212 15.05 -1.49 13.64
N MET A 213 15.76 -0.53 13.04
CA MET A 213 15.74 -0.29 11.60
C MET A 213 16.51 -1.33 10.75
N LEU A 214 17.43 -2.11 11.33
CA LEU A 214 18.31 -3.04 10.57
C LEU A 214 17.54 -3.98 9.61
N PRO A 215 16.44 -4.64 10.01
CA PRO A 215 15.69 -5.52 9.12
C PRO A 215 15.10 -4.77 7.92
N THR A 216 14.59 -3.56 8.14
CA THR A 216 13.99 -2.73 7.09
C THR A 216 15.05 -2.18 6.14
N VAL A 217 16.20 -1.74 6.65
CA VAL A 217 17.34 -1.29 5.84
C VAL A 217 17.85 -2.41 4.93
N LYS A 218 17.92 -3.65 5.44
CA LYS A 218 18.31 -4.82 4.64
C LYS A 218 17.35 -5.05 3.47
N ARG A 219 16.05 -4.87 3.68
CA ARG A 219 15.03 -5.00 2.62
C ARG A 219 15.12 -3.86 1.59
N LEU A 220 15.27 -2.62 2.05
CA LEU A 220 15.43 -1.45 1.18
C LEU A 220 16.66 -1.57 0.28
N THR A 221 17.83 -1.91 0.83
CA THR A 221 19.09 -2.05 0.07
C THR A 221 19.08 -3.25 -0.89
N ALA A 222 18.34 -4.31 -0.58
CA ALA A 222 18.10 -5.42 -1.50
C ALA A 222 17.21 -4.99 -2.68
N ALA A 223 16.22 -4.14 -2.42
CA ALA A 223 15.25 -3.72 -3.42
C ALA A 223 15.72 -2.56 -4.32
N ALA A 224 16.39 -1.56 -3.75
CA ALA A 224 16.68 -0.29 -4.39
C ALA A 224 17.88 -0.36 -5.36
N SER A 225 17.66 0.19 -6.55
CA SER A 225 18.64 0.59 -7.56
C SER A 225 19.10 2.05 -7.41
N VAL A 226 18.45 2.82 -6.53
CA VAL A 226 18.85 4.19 -6.13
C VAL A 226 19.54 4.20 -4.75
N PRO A 227 20.31 5.26 -4.42
CA PRO A 227 20.93 5.43 -3.10
C PRO A 227 19.95 5.26 -1.93
N VAL A 228 20.38 4.51 -0.90
CA VAL A 228 19.57 4.29 0.32
C VAL A 228 19.97 5.27 1.43
N LEU A 229 19.00 5.97 2.00
CA LEU A 229 19.17 6.99 3.04
C LEU A 229 18.68 6.44 4.40
N VAL A 230 19.40 6.68 5.49
CA VAL A 230 19.01 6.15 6.82
C VAL A 230 19.27 7.16 7.94
N ASN A 231 18.19 7.69 8.53
CA ASN A 231 18.23 8.71 9.59
C ASN A 231 17.36 8.28 10.79
N PRO A 232 17.88 7.40 11.69
CA PRO A 232 17.12 6.89 12.83
C PRO A 232 16.98 7.90 13.97
N ASN A 233 16.02 7.66 14.88
CA ASN A 233 15.95 8.37 16.16
C ASN A 233 17.07 7.90 17.11
N ALA A 234 17.45 8.74 18.09
CA ALA A 234 18.37 8.38 19.16
C ALA A 234 17.73 7.44 20.21
N GLY A 235 17.06 6.39 19.76
CA GLY A 235 16.22 5.51 20.56
C GLY A 235 14.74 5.88 20.46
N LEU A 236 13.92 5.12 21.20
CA LEU A 236 12.51 5.44 21.35
C LEU A 236 12.36 6.56 22.40
N PRO A 237 11.36 7.46 22.24
CA PRO A 237 11.13 8.53 23.21
C PRO A 237 10.61 7.97 24.53
N GLU A 238 11.17 8.47 25.64
CA GLU A 238 10.74 8.20 27.01
C GLU A 238 10.34 9.51 27.70
N SER A 239 9.34 9.50 28.59
CA SER A 239 9.04 10.67 29.44
C SER A 239 9.82 10.53 30.73
N ILE A 240 10.64 11.53 31.04
CA ILE A 240 11.33 11.63 32.33
C ILE A 240 11.04 13.03 32.86
N ASP A 241 10.37 13.11 34.02
CA ASP A 241 9.98 14.38 34.68
C ASP A 241 9.16 15.34 33.79
N GLY A 242 8.34 14.80 32.88
CA GLY A 242 7.52 15.59 31.94
C GLY A 242 8.24 16.07 30.68
N GLU A 243 9.51 15.68 30.50
CA GLU A 243 10.30 15.97 29.32
C GLU A 243 10.48 14.71 28.45
N THR A 244 10.40 14.87 27.12
CA THR A 244 10.69 13.79 26.18
C THR A 244 12.20 13.60 26.02
N VAL A 245 12.73 12.49 26.54
CA VAL A 245 14.14 12.13 26.52
C VAL A 245 14.38 10.96 25.56
N TYR A 246 15.53 11.01 24.86
CA TYR A 246 16.02 9.94 23.99
C TYR A 246 17.22 9.26 24.65
N THR A 247 17.16 7.94 24.78
CA THR A 247 18.07 7.20 25.69
C THR A 247 19.39 6.76 25.06
N ILE A 248 19.49 6.73 23.73
CA ILE A 248 20.72 6.28 23.06
C ILE A 248 21.69 7.46 22.94
N GLY A 249 22.86 7.34 23.58
CA GLY A 249 23.92 8.34 23.49
C GLY A 249 24.76 8.27 22.19
N PRO A 250 25.63 9.27 21.94
CA PRO A 250 26.39 9.38 20.69
C PRO A 250 27.26 8.17 20.32
N ASP A 251 27.95 7.56 21.29
CA ASP A 251 28.86 6.43 21.04
C ASP A 251 28.11 5.14 20.69
N GLU A 252 27.00 4.88 21.38
CA GLU A 252 26.13 3.74 21.09
C GLU A 252 25.46 3.91 19.72
N PHE A 253 24.89 5.10 19.45
CA PHE A 253 24.29 5.42 18.17
C PHE A 253 25.25 5.21 17.00
N ALA A 254 26.48 5.76 17.11
CA ALA A 254 27.50 5.62 16.08
C ALA A 254 27.94 4.16 15.86
N THR A 255 27.91 3.32 16.91
CA THR A 255 28.21 1.89 16.80
C THR A 255 27.15 1.19 15.94
N CYS A 256 25.87 1.43 16.19
CA CYS A 256 24.77 0.88 15.38
C CYS A 256 24.79 1.41 13.94
N MET A 257 25.12 2.69 13.73
CA MET A 257 25.22 3.26 12.38
C MET A 257 26.31 2.63 11.52
N LYS A 258 27.39 2.07 12.11
CA LYS A 258 28.37 1.27 11.36
C LYS A 258 27.75 0.02 10.75
N GLU A 259 26.80 -0.61 11.44
CA GLU A 259 26.11 -1.80 10.94
C GLU A 259 25.17 -1.44 9.80
N ILE A 260 24.40 -0.36 9.95
CA ILE A 260 23.56 0.21 8.90
C ILE A 260 24.39 0.53 7.64
N ALA A 261 25.54 1.19 7.80
CA ALA A 261 26.44 1.49 6.68
C ALA A 261 26.90 0.21 5.94
N ARG A 262 27.20 -0.86 6.67
CA ARG A 262 27.60 -2.16 6.10
C ARG A 262 26.46 -2.89 5.37
N LEU A 263 25.20 -2.53 5.62
CA LEU A 263 24.06 -3.09 4.88
C LEU A 263 23.89 -2.46 3.49
N GLY A 264 24.60 -1.37 3.18
CA GLY A 264 24.52 -0.71 1.88
C GLY A 264 23.81 0.65 1.90
N ALA A 265 23.59 1.23 3.07
CA ALA A 265 23.19 2.63 3.16
C ALA A 265 24.23 3.50 2.44
N SER A 266 23.75 4.47 1.65
CA SER A 266 24.57 5.38 0.85
C SER A 266 24.78 6.73 1.54
N ALA A 267 23.82 7.16 2.35
CA ALA A 267 23.91 8.34 3.17
C ALA A 267 23.23 8.09 4.52
N VAL A 268 23.84 8.60 5.59
CA VAL A 268 23.40 8.33 6.97
C VAL A 268 23.43 9.59 7.83
N GLY A 269 22.51 9.71 8.76
CA GLY A 269 22.46 10.81 9.72
C GLY A 269 21.61 10.47 10.92
N GLY A 270 20.80 11.41 11.38
CA GLY A 270 19.92 11.23 12.52
C GLY A 270 18.58 11.94 12.37
N CYS A 271 17.61 11.55 13.19
CA CYS A 271 16.30 12.21 13.30
C CYS A 271 16.10 12.67 14.76
N CYS A 272 14.95 12.39 15.38
CA CYS A 272 14.63 12.92 16.70
C CYS A 272 15.61 12.43 17.78
N GLY A 273 16.01 13.35 18.67
CA GLY A 273 16.96 13.07 19.75
C GLY A 273 18.43 13.08 19.35
N THR A 274 18.75 13.08 18.05
CA THR A 274 20.15 13.17 17.60
C THR A 274 20.64 14.62 17.63
N THR A 275 21.90 14.81 17.99
CA THR A 275 22.55 16.11 18.20
C THR A 275 23.81 16.26 17.35
N PRO A 276 24.43 17.45 17.24
CA PRO A 276 25.70 17.61 16.54
C PRO A 276 26.80 16.63 16.99
N GLU A 277 26.84 16.27 18.28
CA GLU A 277 27.80 15.27 18.79
C GLU A 277 27.49 13.86 18.27
N HIS A 278 26.22 13.47 18.13
CA HIS A 278 25.84 12.21 17.48
C HIS A 278 26.35 12.18 16.04
N ILE A 279 26.10 13.23 15.27
CA ILE A 279 26.49 13.31 13.86
C ILE A 279 28.02 13.25 13.72
N LYS A 280 28.76 13.97 14.55
CA LYS A 280 30.23 13.93 14.59
C LYS A 280 30.77 12.51 14.85
N LYS A 281 30.17 11.79 15.81
CA LYS A 281 30.53 10.40 16.13
C LYS A 281 30.19 9.43 15.00
N VAL A 282 29.04 9.60 14.35
CA VAL A 282 28.65 8.82 13.16
C VAL A 282 29.63 9.03 12.01
N ILE A 283 30.01 10.27 11.73
CA ILE A 283 31.00 10.59 10.68
C ILE A 283 32.33 9.89 10.99
N ALA A 284 32.85 10.02 12.21
CA ALA A 284 34.10 9.37 12.62
C ALA A 284 34.03 7.84 12.54
N ALA A 285 32.85 7.27 12.82
CA ALA A 285 32.59 5.84 12.80
C ALA A 285 32.47 5.26 11.39
N VAL A 286 31.79 5.95 10.48
CA VAL A 286 31.39 5.44 9.16
C VAL A 286 32.40 5.83 8.07
N SER A 287 32.98 7.03 8.12
CA SER A 287 33.92 7.51 7.08
C SER A 287 35.10 6.55 6.78
N PRO A 288 35.68 5.83 7.77
CA PRO A 288 36.75 4.87 7.50
C PRO A 288 36.28 3.57 6.82
N LEU A 289 34.97 3.30 6.76
CA LEU A 289 34.43 2.10 6.13
C LEU A 289 34.53 2.20 4.60
N PRO A 290 34.78 1.08 3.89
CA PRO A 290 34.71 1.08 2.44
C PRO A 290 33.28 1.44 2.00
N PHE A 291 33.17 2.44 1.12
CA PHE A 291 31.90 2.81 0.52
C PHE A 291 31.44 1.73 -0.47
N MET A 292 30.14 1.41 -0.47
CA MET A 292 29.55 0.46 -1.41
C MET A 292 28.71 1.21 -2.46
N PRO A 293 29.19 1.32 -3.71
CA PRO A 293 28.42 1.95 -4.77
C PRO A 293 27.10 1.24 -5.02
N VAL A 294 26.07 2.03 -5.28
CA VAL A 294 24.75 1.53 -5.64
C VAL A 294 24.84 0.80 -6.99
N LYS A 295 24.24 -0.38 -7.06
CA LYS A 295 24.17 -1.18 -8.29
C LYS A 295 22.73 -1.31 -8.74
N PRO A 296 22.41 -0.97 -10.01
CA PRO A 296 21.09 -1.24 -10.57
C PRO A 296 20.74 -2.72 -10.44
N LYS A 297 19.49 -3.01 -10.06
CA LYS A 297 19.04 -4.40 -9.85
C LYS A 297 18.56 -5.09 -11.14
N HIS A 298 18.23 -4.31 -12.17
CA HIS A 298 17.77 -4.80 -13.48
C HIS A 298 16.60 -5.81 -13.39
N ARG A 299 15.59 -5.50 -12.58
CA ARG A 299 14.39 -6.34 -12.38
C ARG A 299 13.17 -5.69 -13.01
N THR A 300 12.37 -6.46 -13.74
CA THR A 300 11.03 -6.04 -14.14
C THR A 300 10.10 -6.21 -12.96
N VAL A 301 9.68 -5.10 -12.35
CA VAL A 301 8.82 -5.09 -11.16
C VAL A 301 7.67 -4.12 -11.38
N ILE A 302 6.48 -4.60 -11.05
CA ILE A 302 5.25 -3.82 -10.91
C ILE A 302 4.74 -3.94 -9.47
N SER A 303 3.91 -3.01 -9.03
CA SER A 303 3.40 -3.00 -7.66
C SER A 303 2.04 -2.36 -7.54
N SER A 304 1.29 -2.81 -6.53
CA SER A 304 0.26 -2.02 -5.86
C SER A 304 0.88 -1.23 -4.71
N PHE A 305 0.05 -0.65 -3.85
CA PHE A 305 0.48 0.00 -2.63
C PHE A 305 1.24 -0.96 -1.69
N SER A 306 0.83 -2.23 -1.60
CA SER A 306 1.30 -3.20 -0.59
C SER A 306 1.95 -4.47 -1.13
N ARG A 307 1.85 -4.75 -2.44
CA ARG A 307 2.38 -5.96 -3.07
C ARG A 307 3.24 -5.63 -4.29
N THR A 308 4.36 -6.34 -4.43
CA THR A 308 5.20 -6.30 -5.63
C THR A 308 5.12 -7.61 -6.39
N VAL A 309 5.11 -7.54 -7.70
CA VAL A 309 5.20 -8.70 -8.61
C VAL A 309 6.44 -8.50 -9.48
N THR A 310 7.36 -9.46 -9.43
CA THR A 310 8.54 -9.50 -10.30
C THR A 310 8.24 -10.41 -11.49
N ILE A 311 8.52 -9.93 -12.70
CA ILE A 311 8.33 -10.67 -13.95
C ILE A 311 9.72 -11.00 -14.49
N GLY A 312 10.00 -12.27 -14.73
CA GLY A 312 11.31 -12.68 -15.21
C GLY A 312 11.47 -14.17 -15.39
N ARG A 313 12.64 -14.54 -15.90
CA ARG A 313 13.01 -15.95 -16.14
C ARG A 313 13.21 -16.74 -14.86
N ASP A 314 13.67 -16.09 -13.80
CA ASP A 314 14.00 -16.74 -12.53
C ASP A 314 12.77 -16.88 -11.62
N THR A 315 11.67 -16.20 -11.95
CA THR A 315 10.41 -16.27 -11.20
C THR A 315 9.41 -17.25 -11.84
N ALA A 316 8.37 -17.62 -11.11
CA ALA A 316 7.20 -18.25 -11.72
C ALA A 316 6.55 -17.28 -12.73
N PRO A 317 5.99 -17.77 -13.85
CA PRO A 317 5.27 -16.93 -14.80
C PRO A 317 4.08 -16.22 -14.16
N VAL A 318 3.85 -14.96 -14.53
CA VAL A 318 2.84 -14.11 -13.90
C VAL A 318 1.48 -14.27 -14.56
N ILE A 319 0.47 -14.63 -13.77
CA ILE A 319 -0.93 -14.71 -14.19
C ILE A 319 -1.61 -13.34 -14.03
N ILE A 320 -2.12 -12.81 -15.15
CA ILE A 320 -2.85 -11.54 -15.23
C ILE A 320 -4.32 -11.86 -15.52
N GLY A 321 -5.22 -11.46 -14.64
CA GLY A 321 -6.65 -11.76 -14.75
C GLY A 321 -7.38 -10.88 -15.77
N GLU A 322 -7.99 -11.48 -16.79
CA GLU A 322 -8.62 -10.79 -17.94
C GLU A 322 -10.10 -10.34 -17.73
N ARG A 323 -10.69 -10.59 -16.56
CA ARG A 323 -12.16 -10.51 -16.44
C ARG A 323 -12.73 -9.09 -16.31
N ILE A 324 -11.95 -8.11 -15.86
CA ILE A 324 -12.36 -6.70 -15.77
C ILE A 324 -12.22 -6.08 -17.17
N ASN A 325 -13.13 -6.47 -18.06
CA ASN A 325 -13.13 -6.07 -19.45
C ASN A 325 -14.56 -6.19 -20.02
N PRO A 326 -15.16 -5.11 -20.56
CA PRO A 326 -16.53 -5.10 -21.09
C PRO A 326 -16.71 -5.86 -22.40
N THR A 327 -15.64 -6.19 -23.12
CA THR A 327 -15.70 -6.78 -24.46
C THR A 327 -16.46 -8.11 -24.45
N GLY A 328 -17.57 -8.17 -25.20
CA GLY A 328 -18.43 -9.36 -25.28
C GLY A 328 -19.24 -9.69 -24.03
N LYS A 329 -19.19 -8.89 -22.95
CA LYS A 329 -19.85 -9.18 -21.66
C LYS A 329 -20.99 -8.19 -21.38
N LYS A 330 -22.22 -8.57 -21.73
CA LYS A 330 -23.43 -7.73 -21.56
C LYS A 330 -23.60 -7.19 -20.13
N ARG A 331 -23.49 -8.06 -19.12
CA ARG A 331 -23.62 -7.67 -17.71
C ARG A 331 -22.55 -6.66 -17.28
N PHE A 332 -21.31 -6.86 -17.72
CA PHE A 332 -20.19 -5.97 -17.37
C PHE A 332 -20.36 -4.60 -18.02
N LYS A 333 -20.76 -4.55 -19.29
CA LYS A 333 -21.13 -3.30 -19.96
C LYS A 333 -22.23 -2.54 -19.22
N GLN A 334 -23.27 -3.25 -18.80
CA GLN A 334 -24.36 -2.64 -18.03
C GLN A 334 -23.85 -2.09 -16.69
N ALA A 335 -22.99 -2.83 -15.98
CA ALA A 335 -22.40 -2.36 -14.73
C ALA A 335 -21.56 -1.09 -14.90
N LEU A 336 -20.82 -0.94 -16.01
CA LEU A 336 -20.11 0.30 -16.33
C LEU A 336 -21.08 1.47 -16.57
N LEU A 337 -22.18 1.23 -17.28
CA LEU A 337 -23.21 2.26 -17.55
C LEU A 337 -23.96 2.69 -16.28
N ASP A 338 -24.23 1.74 -15.38
CA ASP A 338 -24.97 1.97 -14.14
C ASP A 338 -24.05 2.45 -12.99
N HIS A 339 -22.74 2.61 -13.24
CA HIS A 339 -21.71 2.85 -12.22
C HIS A 339 -21.78 1.84 -11.05
N ASP A 340 -22.08 0.57 -11.35
CA ASP A 340 -22.04 -0.53 -10.38
C ASP A 340 -20.58 -0.99 -10.17
N ILE A 341 -19.81 -0.12 -9.50
CA ILE A 341 -18.39 -0.35 -9.22
C ILE A 341 -18.19 -1.54 -8.28
N ASP A 342 -19.14 -1.83 -7.39
CA ASP A 342 -19.08 -2.97 -6.47
C ASP A 342 -19.09 -4.31 -7.25
N TYR A 343 -19.87 -4.42 -8.32
CA TYR A 343 -19.80 -5.59 -9.19
C TYR A 343 -18.42 -5.75 -9.86
N ILE A 344 -17.81 -4.65 -10.30
CA ILE A 344 -16.49 -4.64 -10.94
C ILE A 344 -15.40 -5.09 -9.95
N VAL A 345 -15.43 -4.53 -8.74
CA VAL A 345 -14.56 -4.96 -7.62
C VAL A 345 -14.75 -6.44 -7.32
N GLY A 346 -16.00 -6.92 -7.30
CA GLY A 346 -16.32 -8.33 -7.12
C GLY A 346 -15.62 -9.22 -8.15
N GLN A 347 -15.52 -8.79 -9.41
CA GLN A 347 -14.74 -9.51 -10.43
C GLN A 347 -13.23 -9.50 -10.15
N GLY A 348 -12.69 -8.44 -9.53
CA GLY A 348 -11.30 -8.41 -9.08
C GLY A 348 -11.04 -9.41 -7.96
N LEU A 349 -11.90 -9.43 -6.94
CA LEU A 349 -11.80 -10.36 -5.81
C LEU A 349 -11.92 -11.83 -6.26
N GLU A 350 -12.88 -12.15 -7.13
CA GLU A 350 -13.04 -13.51 -7.69
C GLU A 350 -11.78 -14.00 -8.45
N GLN A 351 -11.03 -13.08 -9.06
CA GLN A 351 -9.80 -13.40 -9.78
C GLN A 351 -8.61 -13.56 -8.84
N GLU A 352 -8.51 -12.72 -7.81
CA GLU A 352 -7.51 -12.88 -6.75
C GLU A 352 -7.64 -14.26 -6.09
N GLU A 353 -8.85 -14.64 -5.68
CA GLU A 353 -9.14 -15.96 -5.08
C GLU A 353 -8.81 -17.12 -6.02
N ALA A 354 -8.95 -16.91 -7.33
CA ALA A 354 -8.61 -17.90 -8.34
C ALA A 354 -7.10 -18.01 -8.61
N GLY A 355 -6.28 -17.11 -8.05
CA GLY A 355 -4.82 -17.12 -8.17
C GLY A 355 -4.26 -16.13 -9.18
N ALA A 356 -4.97 -15.04 -9.50
CA ALA A 356 -4.38 -13.94 -10.25
C ALA A 356 -3.29 -13.24 -9.43
N HIS A 357 -2.20 -12.87 -10.10
CA HIS A 357 -1.12 -12.07 -9.50
C HIS A 357 -1.27 -10.58 -9.83
N VAL A 358 -1.93 -10.27 -10.94
CA VAL A 358 -2.18 -8.92 -11.48
C VAL A 358 -3.59 -8.92 -12.05
N LEU A 359 -4.26 -7.78 -12.08
CA LEU A 359 -5.57 -7.62 -12.71
C LEU A 359 -5.47 -6.72 -13.93
N ASP A 360 -5.89 -7.21 -15.09
CA ASP A 360 -6.10 -6.39 -16.29
C ASP A 360 -7.38 -5.57 -16.12
N VAL A 361 -7.29 -4.26 -16.32
CA VAL A 361 -8.39 -3.31 -16.12
C VAL A 361 -8.63 -2.54 -17.42
N ASN A 362 -9.65 -2.97 -18.15
CA ASN A 362 -10.16 -2.28 -19.33
C ASN A 362 -11.59 -1.81 -19.06
N VAL A 363 -11.84 -0.51 -19.20
CA VAL A 363 -13.17 0.12 -19.05
C VAL A 363 -13.69 0.71 -20.36
N GLY A 364 -12.98 0.46 -21.47
CA GLY A 364 -13.30 1.03 -22.77
C GLY A 364 -14.63 0.52 -23.32
N SER A 365 -15.58 1.42 -23.52
CA SER A 365 -16.85 1.15 -24.21
C SER A 365 -17.25 2.38 -25.03
N PRO A 366 -17.79 2.21 -26.26
CA PRO A 366 -18.25 3.35 -27.08
C PRO A 366 -19.34 4.21 -26.43
N GLU A 367 -19.99 3.69 -25.39
CA GLU A 367 -21.16 4.29 -24.73
C GLU A 367 -20.82 4.99 -23.40
N THR A 368 -19.54 5.01 -22.99
CA THR A 368 -19.10 5.53 -21.68
C THR A 368 -17.96 6.54 -21.83
N ASP A 369 -17.83 7.46 -20.88
CA ASP A 369 -16.63 8.29 -20.74
C ASP A 369 -15.49 7.46 -20.12
N GLU A 370 -14.59 6.99 -20.96
CA GLU A 370 -13.44 6.16 -20.53
C GLU A 370 -12.52 6.91 -19.55
N VAL A 371 -12.35 8.23 -19.71
CA VAL A 371 -11.43 9.03 -18.90
C VAL A 371 -11.95 9.18 -17.48
N GLU A 372 -13.24 9.44 -17.32
CA GLU A 372 -13.88 9.50 -16.00
C GLU A 372 -13.92 8.12 -15.34
N LEU A 373 -14.40 7.11 -16.08
CA LEU A 373 -14.68 5.79 -15.53
C LEU A 373 -13.40 5.04 -15.12
N ILE A 374 -12.29 5.22 -15.84
CA ILE A 374 -11.03 4.56 -15.47
C ILE A 374 -10.51 5.08 -14.13
N GLN A 375 -10.72 6.37 -13.83
CA GLN A 375 -10.30 6.96 -12.57
C GLN A 375 -11.13 6.42 -11.41
N GLU A 376 -12.45 6.30 -11.59
CA GLU A 376 -13.34 5.73 -10.59
C GLU A 376 -13.02 4.25 -10.32
N VAL A 377 -12.91 3.43 -11.37
CA VAL A 377 -12.65 2.00 -11.27
C VAL A 377 -11.25 1.72 -10.70
N VAL A 378 -10.20 2.36 -11.21
CA VAL A 378 -8.84 2.20 -10.67
C VAL A 378 -8.78 2.68 -9.23
N GLY A 379 -9.41 3.81 -8.91
CA GLY A 379 -9.49 4.38 -7.57
C GLY A 379 -10.12 3.44 -6.55
N LYS A 380 -11.20 2.75 -6.92
CA LYS A 380 -11.88 1.77 -6.05
C LYS A 380 -11.17 0.41 -5.99
N LEU A 381 -10.62 -0.08 -7.11
CA LEU A 381 -9.88 -1.34 -7.12
C LEU A 381 -8.64 -1.24 -6.22
N GLN A 382 -7.84 -0.18 -6.36
CA GLN A 382 -6.61 -0.02 -5.56
C GLN A 382 -6.86 0.20 -4.07
N SER A 383 -8.07 0.64 -3.69
CA SER A 383 -8.44 0.83 -2.29
C SER A 383 -8.78 -0.48 -1.59
N ILE A 384 -9.09 -1.54 -2.34
CA ILE A 384 -9.59 -2.82 -1.83
C ILE A 384 -8.56 -3.92 -2.05
N LEU A 385 -8.07 -4.02 -3.28
CA LEU A 385 -7.30 -5.15 -3.76
C LEU A 385 -5.80 -4.86 -3.59
N PRO A 386 -5.05 -5.78 -2.99
CA PRO A 386 -3.60 -5.65 -2.88
C PRO A 386 -2.89 -6.05 -4.18
N LEU A 387 -3.60 -6.53 -5.21
CA LEU A 387 -2.99 -6.91 -6.49
C LEU A 387 -2.55 -5.69 -7.32
N PRO A 388 -1.37 -5.72 -7.96
CA PRO A 388 -1.01 -4.76 -8.99
C PRO A 388 -2.04 -4.74 -10.14
N LEU A 389 -2.20 -3.59 -10.78
CA LEU A 389 -3.11 -3.41 -11.91
C LEU A 389 -2.33 -3.27 -13.21
N GLN A 390 -2.83 -3.91 -14.25
CA GLN A 390 -2.52 -3.63 -15.64
C GLN A 390 -3.57 -2.65 -16.17
N ILE A 391 -3.15 -1.43 -16.49
CA ILE A 391 -4.01 -0.38 -17.02
C ILE A 391 -4.13 -0.60 -18.53
N ASP A 392 -5.30 -1.07 -18.98
CA ASP A 392 -5.60 -1.41 -20.37
C ASP A 392 -6.47 -0.34 -21.01
N THR A 393 -5.84 0.52 -21.81
CA THR A 393 -6.49 1.58 -22.56
C THR A 393 -5.66 1.98 -23.78
N SER A 394 -6.35 2.29 -24.89
CA SER A 394 -5.74 2.91 -26.08
C SER A 394 -5.82 4.44 -26.08
N ASN A 395 -6.51 5.04 -25.11
CA ASN A 395 -6.68 6.48 -24.99
C ASN A 395 -5.55 7.09 -24.14
N PRO A 396 -4.65 7.91 -24.72
CA PRO A 396 -3.54 8.50 -23.97
C PRO A 396 -3.96 9.38 -22.79
N GLU A 397 -5.11 10.04 -22.88
CA GLU A 397 -5.65 10.88 -21.80
C GLU A 397 -6.11 10.02 -20.62
N ALA A 398 -6.89 8.96 -20.90
CA ALA A 398 -7.31 7.99 -19.89
C ALA A 398 -6.09 7.32 -19.23
N MET A 399 -5.09 6.97 -20.03
CA MET A 399 -3.83 6.40 -19.55
C MET A 399 -3.10 7.36 -18.60
N GLU A 400 -2.93 8.62 -18.99
CA GLU A 400 -2.27 9.62 -18.15
C GLU A 400 -3.00 9.81 -16.81
N LYS A 401 -4.33 9.95 -16.84
CA LYS A 401 -5.14 10.12 -15.63
C LYS A 401 -5.01 8.92 -14.69
N ALA A 402 -5.13 7.70 -15.22
CA ALA A 402 -4.98 6.48 -14.44
C ALA A 402 -3.57 6.35 -13.84
N LEU A 403 -2.52 6.57 -14.64
CA LEU A 403 -1.13 6.49 -14.18
C LEU A 403 -0.80 7.53 -13.11
N ARG A 404 -1.34 8.73 -13.24
CA ARG A 404 -1.16 9.81 -12.27
C ARG A 404 -1.71 9.43 -10.90
N MET A 405 -2.92 8.86 -10.84
CA MET A 405 -3.59 8.53 -9.56
C MET A 405 -3.31 7.11 -9.03
N TYR A 406 -2.70 6.23 -9.82
CA TYR A 406 -2.48 4.85 -9.39
C TYR A 406 -1.43 4.77 -8.27
N ASN A 407 -1.78 4.26 -7.10
CA ASN A 407 -0.89 4.06 -5.96
C ASN A 407 -0.11 2.75 -6.11
N GLY A 408 0.81 2.75 -7.09
CA GLY A 408 1.57 1.58 -7.49
C GLY A 408 2.43 1.85 -8.72
N LYS A 409 3.28 0.90 -9.09
CA LYS A 409 3.98 0.89 -10.38
C LYS A 409 3.18 0.01 -11.34
N ALA A 410 2.43 0.64 -12.24
CA ALA A 410 1.50 -0.04 -13.13
C ALA A 410 2.20 -0.93 -14.18
N LEU A 411 1.49 -1.97 -14.62
CA LEU A 411 1.70 -2.56 -15.94
C LEU A 411 0.83 -1.80 -16.95
N ILE A 412 1.39 -1.37 -18.06
CA ILE A 412 0.73 -0.45 -19.02
C ILE A 412 0.42 -1.24 -20.28
N ASN A 413 -0.85 -1.38 -20.62
CA ASN A 413 -1.32 -2.07 -21.82
C ASN A 413 -2.05 -1.05 -22.71
N SER A 414 -1.46 -0.58 -23.82
CA SER A 414 -0.14 -0.96 -24.35
C SER A 414 0.46 0.10 -25.28
N VAL A 415 1.68 -0.16 -25.72
CA VAL A 415 2.34 0.48 -26.86
C VAL A 415 2.48 -0.53 -28.00
N ASN A 416 2.73 -0.07 -29.22
CA ASN A 416 3.13 -0.92 -30.34
C ASN A 416 4.24 -0.25 -31.14
N GLY A 417 4.79 -0.94 -32.15
CA GLY A 417 5.90 -0.48 -32.98
C GLY A 417 5.59 0.68 -33.92
N LYS A 418 4.36 1.23 -33.94
CA LYS A 418 4.03 2.45 -34.68
C LYS A 418 4.65 3.67 -34.01
N GLU A 419 5.25 4.55 -34.81
CA GLU A 419 5.92 5.77 -34.33
C GLU A 419 4.94 6.70 -33.57
N GLU A 420 3.69 6.79 -34.01
CA GLU A 420 2.65 7.60 -33.35
C GLU A 420 2.34 7.10 -31.94
N THR A 421 2.13 5.78 -31.77
CA THR A 421 1.82 5.18 -30.48
C THR A 421 2.99 5.29 -29.52
N MET A 422 4.22 5.05 -29.98
CA MET A 422 5.42 5.23 -29.15
C MET A 422 5.61 6.68 -28.69
N LYS A 423 5.35 7.66 -29.58
CA LYS A 423 5.39 9.09 -29.23
C LYS A 423 4.35 9.50 -28.18
N ALA A 424 3.18 8.88 -28.19
CA ALA A 424 2.12 9.16 -27.23
C ALA A 424 2.40 8.49 -25.87
N VAL A 425 2.85 7.23 -25.85
CA VAL A 425 2.92 6.42 -24.62
C VAL A 425 4.25 6.57 -23.88
N PHE A 426 5.40 6.57 -24.57
CA PHE A 426 6.70 6.59 -23.88
C PHE A 426 6.95 7.82 -22.99
N PRO A 427 6.51 9.05 -23.34
CA PRO A 427 6.57 10.17 -22.40
C PRO A 427 5.81 9.93 -21.10
N LEU A 428 4.64 9.27 -21.16
CA LEU A 428 3.86 8.92 -19.98
C LEU A 428 4.57 7.89 -19.11
N VAL A 429 5.13 6.84 -19.73
CA VAL A 429 5.95 5.83 -19.03
C VAL A 429 7.16 6.47 -18.37
N LYS A 430 7.81 7.44 -19.03
CA LYS A 430 8.96 8.14 -18.47
C LYS A 430 8.58 9.03 -17.29
N LYS A 431 7.40 9.66 -17.35
CA LYS A 431 6.90 10.61 -16.33
C LYS A 431 6.36 9.90 -15.08
N TYR A 432 5.50 8.90 -15.27
CA TYR A 432 4.80 8.23 -14.16
C TYR A 432 5.42 6.89 -13.78
N GLY A 433 6.42 6.43 -14.53
CA GLY A 433 6.98 5.09 -14.41
C GLY A 433 6.08 4.04 -15.01
N GLY A 434 6.26 2.80 -14.54
CA GLY A 434 5.53 1.62 -15.01
C GLY A 434 6.38 0.68 -15.86
N VAL A 435 5.79 -0.47 -16.17
CA VAL A 435 6.31 -1.44 -17.13
C VAL A 435 5.34 -1.46 -18.30
N VAL A 436 5.80 -1.32 -19.54
CA VAL A 436 4.93 -1.23 -20.71
C VAL A 436 4.88 -2.55 -21.49
N VAL A 437 3.67 -3.00 -21.80
CA VAL A 437 3.41 -4.08 -22.75
C VAL A 437 3.52 -3.52 -24.16
N ALA A 438 4.39 -4.11 -24.97
CA ALA A 438 4.70 -3.64 -26.30
C ALA A 438 4.38 -4.70 -27.35
N LEU A 439 3.38 -4.41 -28.19
CA LEU A 439 2.89 -5.33 -29.21
C LEU A 439 3.83 -5.34 -30.41
N ALA A 440 4.20 -6.54 -30.87
CA ALA A 440 5.07 -6.76 -32.01
C ALA A 440 4.38 -6.53 -33.38
N LEU A 441 3.76 -5.35 -33.54
CA LEU A 441 3.15 -4.84 -34.77
C LEU A 441 3.59 -3.40 -35.01
N ASP A 442 3.56 -2.94 -36.25
CA ASP A 442 3.95 -1.58 -36.61
C ASP A 442 2.99 -0.96 -37.65
N GLU A 443 3.48 -0.01 -38.45
CA GLU A 443 2.69 0.67 -39.47
C GLU A 443 2.11 -0.29 -40.52
N ASP A 444 2.82 -1.36 -40.86
CA ASP A 444 2.42 -2.36 -41.85
C ASP A 444 1.52 -3.47 -41.26
N GLY A 445 1.22 -3.38 -39.95
CA GLY A 445 0.39 -4.32 -39.22
C GLY A 445 1.19 -5.42 -38.53
N ILE A 446 0.61 -6.61 -38.43
CA ILE A 446 1.21 -7.75 -37.73
C ILE A 446 2.06 -8.56 -38.72
N PRO A 447 3.37 -8.72 -38.50
CA PRO A 447 4.18 -9.56 -39.37
C PRO A 447 3.73 -11.03 -39.31
N PRO A 448 3.68 -11.72 -40.47
CA PRO A 448 3.27 -13.13 -40.54
C PRO A 448 4.35 -14.09 -40.03
N THR A 449 5.59 -13.62 -39.82
CA THR A 449 6.73 -14.44 -39.38
C THR A 449 7.27 -14.00 -38.03
N ALA A 450 7.93 -14.93 -37.33
CA ALA A 450 8.61 -14.62 -36.08
C ALA A 450 9.76 -13.62 -36.29
N ASP A 451 10.49 -13.71 -37.41
CA ASP A 451 11.56 -12.75 -37.75
C ASP A 451 11.06 -11.31 -37.76
N GLY A 452 9.92 -11.06 -38.42
CA GLY A 452 9.34 -9.72 -38.48
C GLY A 452 8.92 -9.21 -37.10
N ARG A 453 8.29 -10.07 -36.29
CA ARG A 453 7.86 -9.70 -34.92
C ARG A 453 9.05 -9.40 -34.00
N VAL A 454 10.12 -10.20 -34.08
CA VAL A 454 11.37 -9.98 -33.34
C VAL A 454 12.08 -8.70 -33.78
N ALA A 455 12.07 -8.38 -35.09
CA ALA A 455 12.61 -7.12 -35.59
C ALA A 455 11.86 -5.89 -35.04
N ILE A 456 10.52 -5.96 -34.98
CA ILE A 456 9.70 -4.90 -34.37
C ILE A 456 10.00 -4.78 -32.87
N ALA A 457 10.16 -5.90 -32.15
CA ALA A 457 10.56 -5.86 -30.74
C ALA A 457 11.90 -5.12 -30.55
N GLY A 458 12.88 -5.36 -31.42
CA GLY A 458 14.14 -4.60 -31.45
C GLY A 458 13.93 -3.09 -31.66
N LYS A 459 13.14 -2.71 -32.67
CA LYS A 459 12.76 -1.30 -32.95
C LYS A 459 12.17 -0.62 -31.71
N ILE A 460 11.28 -1.31 -31.00
CA ILE A 460 10.63 -0.81 -29.78
C ILE A 460 11.66 -0.60 -28.66
N TYR A 461 12.56 -1.57 -28.42
CA TYR A 461 13.61 -1.44 -27.41
C TYR A 461 14.53 -0.25 -27.67
N ASP A 462 14.98 -0.08 -28.92
CA ASP A 462 15.84 1.03 -29.32
C ASP A 462 15.13 2.39 -29.13
N LYS A 463 13.86 2.46 -29.51
CA LYS A 463 13.07 3.67 -29.34
C LYS A 463 12.83 4.00 -27.87
N ALA A 464 12.50 3.02 -27.05
CA ALA A 464 12.29 3.23 -25.62
C ALA A 464 13.59 3.68 -24.91
N ALA A 465 14.75 3.13 -25.30
CA ALA A 465 16.04 3.57 -24.81
C ALA A 465 16.31 5.06 -25.12
N PHE A 466 15.87 5.56 -26.28
CA PHE A 466 15.94 6.99 -26.62
C PHE A 466 15.13 7.88 -25.66
N TYR A 467 14.00 7.39 -25.13
CA TYR A 467 13.22 8.06 -24.09
C TYR A 467 13.78 7.85 -22.67
N GLY A 468 14.90 7.13 -22.52
CA GLY A 468 15.47 6.78 -21.23
C GLY A 468 14.63 5.77 -20.45
N ILE A 469 13.92 4.88 -21.15
CA ILE A 469 13.19 3.74 -20.59
C ILE A 469 14.08 2.51 -20.74
N ALA A 470 14.42 1.92 -19.59
CA ALA A 470 15.26 0.73 -19.56
C ALA A 470 14.51 -0.52 -20.05
N LYS A 471 15.26 -1.49 -20.58
CA LYS A 471 14.72 -2.72 -21.17
C LYS A 471 13.86 -3.53 -20.18
N GLU A 472 14.24 -3.54 -18.92
CA GLU A 472 13.49 -4.19 -17.83
C GLU A 472 12.11 -3.55 -17.59
N ASN A 473 11.81 -2.38 -18.14
CA ASN A 473 10.48 -1.77 -18.07
C ASN A 473 9.65 -2.03 -19.35
N ILE A 474 10.02 -3.00 -20.19
CA ILE A 474 9.29 -3.36 -21.41
C ILE A 474 9.08 -4.88 -21.46
N ILE A 475 7.85 -5.28 -21.74
CA ILE A 475 7.45 -6.68 -21.95
C ILE A 475 6.87 -6.78 -23.35
N ILE A 476 7.35 -7.72 -24.16
CA ILE A 476 6.90 -7.83 -25.55
C ILE A 476 5.72 -8.80 -25.64
N ASP A 477 4.63 -8.36 -26.27
CA ASP A 477 3.54 -9.24 -26.67
C ASP A 477 3.86 -9.87 -28.03
N GLY A 478 3.96 -11.21 -28.05
CA GLY A 478 4.24 -11.99 -29.25
C GLY A 478 3.07 -12.06 -30.24
N LEU A 479 1.92 -11.48 -29.91
CA LEU A 479 0.66 -11.42 -30.67
C LEU A 479 0.03 -12.78 -30.92
N CYS A 480 -0.73 -13.24 -29.93
CA CYS A 480 -1.57 -14.42 -30.04
C CYS A 480 -2.75 -14.18 -30.99
N MET A 481 -2.74 -14.86 -32.14
CA MET A 481 -3.79 -14.80 -33.15
C MET A 481 -4.65 -16.06 -33.15
N THR A 482 -5.86 -15.97 -33.69
CA THR A 482 -6.81 -17.08 -33.72
C THR A 482 -6.46 -18.14 -34.76
N VAL A 483 -6.29 -19.40 -34.33
CA VAL A 483 -5.87 -20.52 -35.19
C VAL A 483 -6.90 -20.88 -36.26
N SER A 484 -8.18 -20.62 -35.99
CA SER A 484 -9.26 -20.86 -36.97
C SER A 484 -9.17 -19.93 -38.20
N ALA A 485 -8.54 -18.76 -38.05
CA ALA A 485 -8.31 -17.81 -39.14
C ALA A 485 -6.95 -18.02 -39.83
N ASP A 486 -5.92 -18.41 -39.07
CA ASP A 486 -4.58 -18.72 -39.59
C ASP A 486 -4.01 -19.97 -38.88
N PRO A 487 -3.95 -21.13 -39.55
CA PRO A 487 -3.45 -22.37 -38.95
C PRO A 487 -1.98 -22.32 -38.50
N ALA A 488 -1.15 -21.45 -39.09
CA ALA A 488 0.27 -21.33 -38.73
C ALA A 488 0.51 -20.40 -37.53
N SER A 489 -0.48 -19.58 -37.17
CA SER A 489 -0.36 -18.52 -36.17
C SER A 489 0.17 -18.99 -34.81
N ALA A 490 -0.25 -20.17 -34.35
CA ALA A 490 0.20 -20.74 -33.08
C ALA A 490 1.72 -20.94 -33.07
N LEU A 491 2.27 -21.57 -34.11
CA LEU A 491 3.70 -21.86 -34.22
C LEU A 491 4.52 -20.59 -34.35
N VAL A 492 4.06 -19.62 -35.14
CA VAL A 492 4.70 -18.31 -35.28
C VAL A 492 4.75 -17.58 -33.94
N THR A 493 3.65 -17.61 -33.17
CA THR A 493 3.58 -16.98 -31.85
C THR A 493 4.55 -17.63 -30.86
N LEU A 494 4.58 -18.97 -30.79
CA LEU A 494 5.49 -19.71 -29.91
C LEU A 494 6.95 -19.44 -30.24
N GLU A 495 7.30 -19.45 -31.53
CA GLU A 495 8.67 -19.15 -31.96
C GLU A 495 9.05 -17.68 -31.68
N THR A 496 8.11 -16.75 -31.84
CA THR A 496 8.33 -15.34 -31.47
C THR A 496 8.62 -15.18 -29.97
N VAL A 497 7.81 -15.81 -29.12
CA VAL A 497 8.01 -15.82 -27.66
C VAL A 497 9.37 -16.41 -27.31
N ARG A 498 9.72 -17.56 -27.91
CA ARG A 498 11.01 -18.21 -27.69
C ARG A 498 12.18 -17.33 -28.07
N ARG A 499 12.12 -16.64 -29.21
CA ARG A 499 13.21 -15.79 -29.68
C ARG A 499 13.33 -14.48 -28.90
N ILE A 500 12.22 -13.85 -28.53
CA ILE A 500 12.27 -12.69 -27.62
C ILE A 500 12.88 -13.09 -26.28
N HIS A 501 12.46 -14.24 -25.75
CA HIS A 501 13.04 -14.80 -24.54
C HIS A 501 14.53 -15.07 -24.77
N ASP A 502 14.91 -16.04 -25.60
CA ASP A 502 16.29 -16.56 -25.72
C ASP A 502 17.28 -15.59 -26.37
N GLU A 503 16.92 -14.96 -27.50
CA GLU A 503 17.82 -14.14 -28.31
C GLU A 503 17.89 -12.71 -27.77
N LEU A 504 16.73 -12.12 -27.46
CA LEU A 504 16.68 -10.76 -26.96
C LEU A 504 16.81 -10.70 -25.44
N GLY A 505 16.66 -11.76 -24.66
CA GLY A 505 16.67 -11.64 -23.20
C GLY A 505 15.52 -10.78 -22.65
N GLY A 506 14.43 -10.66 -23.41
CA GLY A 506 13.26 -9.88 -23.06
C GLY A 506 12.24 -10.70 -22.26
N ASN A 507 11.42 -10.00 -21.48
CA ASN A 507 10.21 -10.58 -20.92
C ASN A 507 9.09 -10.59 -21.98
N THR A 508 8.22 -11.59 -21.88
CA THR A 508 7.15 -11.88 -22.84
C THR A 508 5.79 -11.95 -22.16
N ILE A 509 4.75 -11.55 -22.90
CA ILE A 509 3.34 -11.61 -22.49
C ILE A 509 2.47 -12.10 -23.65
N LEU A 510 1.34 -12.74 -23.35
CA LEU A 510 0.33 -13.10 -24.34
C LEU A 510 -1.08 -13.03 -23.75
N GLY A 511 -2.03 -12.50 -24.53
CA GLY A 511 -3.45 -12.79 -24.41
C GLY A 511 -3.78 -14.20 -24.90
N VAL A 512 -3.63 -15.21 -24.04
CA VAL A 512 -3.70 -16.63 -24.43
C VAL A 512 -5.08 -16.98 -24.98
N SER A 513 -6.15 -16.41 -24.42
CA SER A 513 -7.54 -16.71 -24.76
C SER A 513 -7.91 -16.45 -26.24
N ASN A 514 -7.11 -15.65 -26.96
CA ASN A 514 -7.32 -15.30 -28.36
C ASN A 514 -7.14 -16.47 -29.33
N ILE A 515 -6.34 -17.47 -28.95
CA ILE A 515 -5.96 -18.61 -29.79
C ILE A 515 -7.17 -19.41 -30.31
N SER A 516 -8.23 -19.48 -29.51
CA SER A 516 -9.37 -20.39 -29.69
C SER A 516 -10.66 -19.73 -30.16
N PHE A 517 -10.65 -18.44 -30.52
CA PHE A 517 -11.88 -17.80 -31.02
C PHE A 517 -12.47 -18.55 -32.22
N GLY A 518 -13.80 -18.68 -32.23
CA GLY A 518 -14.53 -19.40 -33.27
C GLY A 518 -14.47 -20.94 -33.19
N LEU A 519 -13.79 -21.53 -32.19
CA LEU A 519 -13.67 -22.99 -32.04
C LEU A 519 -14.49 -23.52 -30.84
N PRO A 520 -14.99 -24.77 -30.89
CA PRO A 520 -15.59 -25.44 -29.73
C PRO A 520 -14.51 -25.86 -28.72
N ALA A 521 -14.94 -26.18 -27.48
CA ALA A 521 -14.05 -26.68 -26.42
C ALA A 521 -12.80 -25.81 -26.20
N ARG A 522 -12.98 -24.48 -26.23
CA ARG A 522 -11.91 -23.46 -26.13
C ARG A 522 -10.95 -23.69 -24.96
N GLU A 523 -11.46 -24.18 -23.84
CA GLU A 523 -10.66 -24.48 -22.65
C GLU A 523 -9.53 -25.48 -22.89
N LEU A 524 -9.74 -26.45 -23.79
CA LEU A 524 -8.71 -27.42 -24.14
C LEU A 524 -7.62 -26.73 -24.97
N ILE A 525 -7.99 -26.05 -26.04
CA ILE A 525 -7.04 -25.37 -26.93
C ILE A 525 -6.24 -24.33 -26.14
N ASN A 526 -6.91 -23.52 -25.31
CA ASN A 526 -6.27 -22.51 -24.48
C ASN A 526 -5.26 -23.14 -23.51
N SER A 527 -5.63 -24.20 -22.77
CA SER A 527 -4.75 -24.78 -21.75
C SER A 527 -3.53 -25.50 -22.34
N TYR A 528 -3.67 -26.22 -23.45
CA TYR A 528 -2.53 -26.84 -24.14
C TYR A 528 -1.63 -25.81 -24.81
N PHE A 529 -2.19 -24.82 -25.52
CA PHE A 529 -1.40 -23.73 -26.09
C PHE A 529 -0.67 -22.94 -25.01
N PHE A 530 -1.31 -22.69 -23.88
CA PHE A 530 -0.70 -22.02 -22.75
C PHE A 530 0.52 -22.79 -22.22
N ALA A 531 0.40 -24.10 -22.00
CA ALA A 531 1.52 -24.93 -21.58
C ALA A 531 2.69 -24.89 -22.58
N MET A 532 2.40 -24.91 -23.89
CA MET A 532 3.42 -24.76 -24.93
C MET A 532 4.09 -23.38 -24.90
N ALA A 533 3.32 -22.32 -24.67
CA ALA A 533 3.84 -20.96 -24.58
C ALA A 533 4.73 -20.78 -23.35
N LEU A 534 4.32 -21.30 -22.18
CA LEU A 534 5.14 -21.34 -20.97
C LEU A 534 6.47 -22.05 -21.22
N GLN A 535 6.45 -23.22 -21.89
CA GLN A 535 7.67 -23.93 -22.26
C GLN A 535 8.54 -23.15 -23.26
N SER A 536 7.92 -22.33 -24.10
CA SER A 536 8.61 -21.48 -25.09
C SER A 536 9.18 -20.20 -24.47
N GLY A 537 9.05 -19.97 -23.16
CA GLY A 537 9.61 -18.79 -22.48
C GLY A 537 8.60 -17.68 -22.21
N LEU A 538 7.30 -17.98 -22.13
CA LEU A 538 6.27 -17.03 -21.71
C LEU A 538 6.45 -16.64 -20.23
N THR A 539 6.76 -15.37 -19.95
CA THR A 539 6.99 -14.88 -18.58
C THR A 539 5.73 -14.35 -17.89
N SER A 540 4.70 -13.99 -18.66
CA SER A 540 3.42 -13.49 -18.12
C SER A 540 2.27 -13.80 -19.09
N ALA A 541 1.05 -13.97 -18.58
CA ALA A 541 -0.08 -14.39 -19.40
C ALA A 541 -1.37 -13.72 -18.94
N ILE A 542 -2.08 -13.11 -19.88
CA ILE A 542 -3.43 -12.58 -19.68
C ILE A 542 -4.40 -13.73 -19.94
N ILE A 543 -5.04 -14.22 -18.88
CA ILE A 543 -5.95 -15.37 -18.89
C ILE A 543 -7.14 -15.15 -17.96
N ASN A 544 -8.17 -15.99 -18.08
CA ASN A 544 -9.20 -16.12 -17.06
C ASN A 544 -8.73 -17.10 -15.96
N PRO A 545 -8.38 -16.63 -14.75
CA PRO A 545 -7.88 -17.48 -13.67
C PRO A 545 -8.95 -18.43 -13.13
N ASN A 546 -10.25 -18.13 -13.33
CA ASN A 546 -11.33 -19.04 -12.95
C ASN A 546 -11.45 -20.24 -13.90
N ASN A 547 -10.70 -20.27 -15.01
CA ASN A 547 -10.63 -21.44 -15.88
C ASN A 547 -9.76 -22.53 -15.22
N THR A 548 -10.40 -23.60 -14.78
CA THR A 548 -9.73 -24.69 -14.05
C THR A 548 -8.63 -25.37 -14.89
N ALA A 549 -8.85 -25.58 -16.19
CA ALA A 549 -7.89 -26.25 -17.06
C ALA A 549 -6.63 -25.39 -17.27
N MET A 550 -6.78 -24.07 -17.43
CA MET A 550 -5.63 -23.16 -17.57
C MET A 550 -4.81 -23.09 -16.27
N MET A 551 -5.47 -23.01 -15.11
CA MET A 551 -4.75 -23.00 -13.82
C MET A 551 -4.10 -24.35 -13.49
N GLN A 552 -4.68 -25.47 -13.93
CA GLN A 552 -4.03 -26.79 -13.87
C GLN A 552 -2.76 -26.81 -14.70
N ALA A 553 -2.82 -26.36 -15.96
CA ALA A 553 -1.64 -26.27 -16.82
C ALA A 553 -0.54 -25.41 -16.19
N TYR A 554 -0.89 -24.23 -15.64
CA TYR A 554 0.05 -23.33 -14.96
C TYR A 554 0.71 -23.99 -13.74
N ARG A 555 -0.07 -24.48 -12.78
CA ARG A 555 0.47 -25.05 -11.54
C ARG A 555 1.31 -26.31 -11.83
N THR A 556 0.87 -27.15 -12.77
CA THR A 556 1.67 -28.30 -13.21
C THR A 556 2.96 -27.86 -13.89
N TYR A 557 2.94 -26.84 -14.75
CA TYR A 557 4.15 -26.28 -15.33
C TYR A 557 5.12 -25.80 -14.23
N CYS A 558 4.64 -25.06 -13.23
CA CYS A 558 5.49 -24.58 -12.14
C CYS A 558 6.15 -25.71 -11.35
N VAL A 559 5.44 -26.81 -11.09
CA VAL A 559 6.01 -28.02 -10.47
C VAL A 559 7.08 -28.65 -11.35
N LEU A 560 6.78 -28.83 -12.65
CA LEU A 560 7.69 -29.51 -13.58
C LEU A 560 8.96 -28.71 -13.89
N THR A 561 8.94 -27.39 -13.66
CA THR A 561 10.05 -26.47 -13.97
C THR A 561 10.73 -25.89 -12.73
N ASP A 562 10.51 -26.48 -11.55
CA ASP A 562 11.10 -26.05 -10.27
C ASP A 562 10.77 -24.59 -9.88
N LYS A 563 9.63 -24.07 -10.37
CA LYS A 563 9.08 -22.77 -9.97
C LYS A 563 8.20 -22.85 -8.73
N ASP A 564 7.86 -24.07 -8.31
CA ASP A 564 7.25 -24.39 -7.02
C ASP A 564 8.08 -25.48 -6.32
N PRO A 565 9.28 -25.15 -5.79
CA PRO A 565 10.27 -26.14 -5.34
C PRO A 565 9.79 -27.00 -4.17
N ASN A 566 8.81 -26.52 -3.40
CA ASN A 566 8.22 -27.25 -2.27
C ASN A 566 6.80 -27.78 -2.58
N PHE A 567 6.35 -27.63 -3.82
CA PHE A 567 5.01 -28.02 -4.27
C PHE A 567 3.87 -27.37 -3.46
N THR A 568 4.12 -26.23 -2.82
CA THR A 568 3.21 -25.62 -1.84
C THR A 568 1.91 -25.18 -2.53
N GLU A 569 2.03 -24.50 -3.66
CA GLU A 569 0.88 -24.02 -4.45
C GLU A 569 0.12 -25.19 -5.07
N PHE A 570 0.85 -26.17 -5.59
CA PHE A 570 0.24 -27.34 -6.20
C PHE A 570 -0.53 -28.20 -5.19
N ILE A 571 0.09 -28.53 -4.03
CA ILE A 571 -0.55 -29.28 -2.96
C ILE A 571 -1.73 -28.49 -2.40
N GLY A 572 -1.57 -27.19 -2.16
CA GLY A 572 -2.66 -26.34 -1.68
C GLY A 572 -3.89 -26.37 -2.60
N ALA A 573 -3.68 -26.35 -3.91
CA ALA A 573 -4.77 -26.37 -4.89
C ALA A 573 -5.38 -27.77 -5.13
N TYR A 574 -4.61 -28.86 -4.98
CA TYR A 574 -5.00 -30.19 -5.45
C TYR A 574 -4.93 -31.31 -4.41
N ARG A 575 -4.71 -31.02 -3.13
CA ARG A 575 -4.72 -32.02 -2.04
C ARG A 575 -5.96 -32.91 -2.07
N ASP A 576 -7.13 -32.32 -2.33
CA ASP A 576 -8.43 -33.01 -2.39
C ASP A 576 -8.91 -33.19 -3.84
N TYR A 577 -7.98 -33.26 -4.80
CA TYR A 577 -8.34 -33.41 -6.22
C TYR A 577 -9.13 -34.70 -6.44
N LYS A 578 -10.31 -34.53 -7.06
CA LYS A 578 -11.17 -35.62 -7.49
C LYS A 578 -11.25 -35.63 -9.01
N THR A 579 -11.11 -36.82 -9.59
CA THR A 579 -11.33 -37.04 -11.03
C THR A 579 -12.75 -36.65 -11.43
N PRO A 580 -12.97 -36.23 -12.69
CA PRO A 580 -14.30 -35.89 -13.19
C PRO A 580 -15.35 -36.98 -12.87
N ASP A 581 -15.02 -38.25 -13.11
CA ASP A 581 -15.91 -39.39 -12.84
C ASP A 581 -16.34 -39.45 -11.37
N LYS A 582 -15.39 -39.32 -10.44
CA LYS A 582 -15.69 -39.32 -9.00
C LYS A 582 -16.57 -38.14 -8.59
N ARG A 583 -16.39 -36.96 -9.20
CA ARG A 583 -17.25 -35.78 -8.92
C ARG A 583 -18.68 -36.02 -9.37
N VAL A 584 -18.86 -36.63 -10.54
CA VAL A 584 -20.19 -36.99 -11.08
C VAL A 584 -20.85 -38.02 -10.19
N ASP A 585 -20.14 -39.08 -9.80
CA ASP A 585 -20.67 -40.12 -8.91
C ASP A 585 -21.13 -39.56 -7.56
N GLU A 586 -20.33 -38.67 -6.97
CA GLU A 586 -20.67 -38.00 -5.71
C GLU A 586 -21.88 -37.06 -5.85
N ALA A 587 -21.93 -36.26 -6.93
CA ALA A 587 -23.05 -35.37 -7.18
C ALA A 587 -24.35 -36.14 -7.40
N VAL A 588 -24.31 -37.23 -8.18
CA VAL A 588 -25.43 -38.15 -8.38
C VAL A 588 -25.85 -38.78 -7.07
N SER A 589 -24.90 -39.22 -6.24
CA SER A 589 -25.18 -39.82 -4.93
C SER A 589 -25.79 -38.82 -3.94
N ALA A 590 -25.29 -37.58 -3.92
CA ALA A 590 -25.82 -36.50 -3.10
C ALA A 590 -27.24 -36.09 -3.54
N TYR A 591 -27.48 -35.99 -4.85
CA TYR A 591 -28.80 -35.69 -5.40
C TYR A 591 -29.80 -36.81 -5.10
N LYS A 592 -29.40 -38.08 -5.24
CA LYS A 592 -30.20 -39.24 -4.82
C LYS A 592 -30.58 -39.17 -3.34
N LYS A 593 -29.61 -38.90 -2.45
CA LYS A 593 -29.88 -38.73 -1.01
C LYS A 593 -30.83 -37.57 -0.73
N LYS A 594 -30.70 -36.44 -1.45
CA LYS A 594 -31.58 -35.28 -1.31
C LYS A 594 -33.02 -35.61 -1.74
N ILE A 595 -33.19 -36.30 -2.86
CA ILE A 595 -34.51 -36.77 -3.32
C ILE A 595 -35.12 -37.75 -2.33
N LEU A 596 -34.36 -38.75 -1.87
CA LEU A 596 -34.85 -39.76 -0.94
C LEU A 596 -35.30 -39.14 0.40
N ARG A 597 -34.58 -38.14 0.90
CA ARG A 597 -34.99 -37.35 2.08
C ARG A 597 -36.23 -36.50 1.83
N ALA A 598 -36.38 -35.92 0.63
CA ALA A 598 -37.55 -35.10 0.30
C ALA A 598 -38.82 -35.92 0.06
N LEU A 599 -38.67 -37.23 -0.19
CA LEU A 599 -39.76 -38.18 -0.44
C LEU A 599 -40.10 -39.05 0.79
N ASP A 600 -39.53 -38.77 1.96
CA ASP A 600 -39.74 -39.52 3.22
C ASP A 600 -39.50 -41.04 3.10
N PHE A 601 -38.58 -41.44 2.21
CA PHE A 601 -38.24 -42.84 1.99
C PHE A 601 -37.14 -43.28 2.96
N ASP A 602 -37.38 -44.35 3.74
CA ASP A 602 -36.38 -44.93 4.62
C ASP A 602 -35.25 -45.58 3.81
N LEU A 603 -34.01 -45.22 4.12
CA LEU A 603 -32.80 -45.64 3.39
C LEU A 603 -32.51 -47.15 3.53
N GLY A 604 -33.26 -47.87 4.38
CA GLY A 604 -33.16 -49.31 4.60
C GLY A 604 -33.78 -50.21 3.52
N GLU A 605 -34.66 -49.70 2.64
CA GLU A 605 -35.48 -50.57 1.76
C GLU A 605 -35.10 -50.57 0.27
N ILE A 606 -34.08 -49.83 -0.18
CA ILE A 606 -33.70 -49.83 -1.61
C ILE A 606 -32.78 -51.02 -1.92
N LYS A 607 -33.37 -52.21 -2.09
CA LYS A 607 -32.74 -53.31 -2.82
C LYS A 607 -33.03 -53.18 -4.33
N ALA A 608 -31.95 -53.03 -5.09
CA ALA A 608 -31.78 -53.37 -6.50
C ALA A 608 -32.54 -52.53 -7.56
N VAL A 609 -31.83 -51.53 -8.11
CA VAL A 609 -31.78 -51.38 -9.58
C VAL A 609 -30.30 -51.29 -9.97
N THR A 610 -29.83 -52.37 -10.58
CA THR A 610 -28.45 -52.57 -11.01
C THR A 610 -28.17 -51.81 -12.30
N VAL A 611 -27.22 -50.89 -12.28
CA VAL A 611 -26.41 -50.53 -13.46
C VAL A 611 -25.00 -51.02 -13.15
N LYS A 612 -24.52 -51.99 -13.95
CA LYS A 612 -23.22 -52.66 -13.74
C LYS A 612 -22.05 -51.66 -13.83
N PRO A 613 -21.17 -51.57 -12.82
CA PRO A 613 -19.84 -51.03 -12.97
C PRO A 613 -18.84 -52.16 -13.26
N VAL A 614 -17.86 -51.88 -14.11
CA VAL A 614 -16.68 -52.73 -14.33
C VAL A 614 -15.77 -52.62 -13.11
N ALA A 615 -15.29 -53.77 -12.63
CA ALA A 615 -14.58 -53.93 -11.38
C ALA A 615 -13.21 -53.24 -11.34
N SER A 616 -12.86 -52.65 -10.19
CA SER A 616 -11.47 -52.61 -9.74
C SER A 616 -11.39 -52.88 -8.22
N LYS A 617 -10.33 -53.61 -7.86
CA LYS A 617 -10.13 -54.30 -6.59
C LYS A 617 -9.84 -53.36 -5.42
N THR A 618 -10.23 -53.85 -4.25
CA THR A 618 -10.05 -53.38 -2.88
C THR A 618 -8.60 -53.19 -2.42
N ILE A 619 -8.38 -52.16 -1.59
CA ILE A 619 -7.48 -52.20 -0.42
C ILE A 619 -8.22 -51.47 0.73
N GLU A 620 -8.26 -52.11 1.90
CA GLU A 620 -8.97 -51.72 3.14
C GLU A 620 -8.31 -50.53 3.88
N PRO A 621 -9.05 -49.85 4.78
CA PRO A 621 -8.45 -49.28 5.99
C PRO A 621 -9.09 -49.80 7.29
N SER A 622 -8.21 -49.99 8.28
CA SER A 622 -8.49 -50.30 9.69
C SER A 622 -9.18 -49.16 10.45
N PRO A 623 -9.87 -49.44 11.58
CA PRO A 623 -10.68 -48.45 12.29
C PRO A 623 -9.85 -47.68 13.31
N THR A 624 -9.97 -46.35 13.31
CA THR A 624 -9.87 -45.57 14.55
C THR A 624 -11.02 -44.59 14.58
N ALA A 625 -11.88 -44.77 15.57
CA ALA A 625 -12.89 -43.81 15.95
C ALA A 625 -12.18 -42.62 16.60
N ASP A 626 -12.46 -41.42 16.13
CA ASP A 626 -12.49 -40.28 17.03
C ASP A 626 -13.49 -39.24 16.53
N GLY A 627 -14.41 -38.88 17.43
CA GLY A 627 -15.48 -37.95 17.15
C GLY A 627 -14.93 -36.54 16.97
N ARG A 628 -15.07 -35.99 15.78
CA ARG A 628 -14.95 -34.54 15.54
C ARG A 628 -16.25 -34.04 14.94
N LYS A 629 -16.89 -33.11 15.68
CA LYS A 629 -17.96 -32.24 15.19
C LYS A 629 -17.52 -31.61 13.88
N GLU A 630 -18.39 -31.67 12.88
CA GLU A 630 -18.24 -30.95 11.62
C GLU A 630 -18.03 -29.45 11.91
N SER A 631 -16.86 -28.92 11.52
CA SER A 631 -16.65 -27.49 11.43
C SER A 631 -17.31 -26.99 10.15
N THR A 632 -18.44 -26.31 10.27
CA THR A 632 -19.12 -25.61 9.19
C THR A 632 -18.33 -24.36 8.79
N GLY A 633 -17.28 -24.54 7.98
CA GLY A 633 -16.53 -23.45 7.38
C GLY A 633 -17.16 -22.99 6.06
N LYS A 634 -18.26 -22.25 6.13
CA LYS A 634 -18.71 -21.28 5.11
C LYS A 634 -19.52 -20.21 5.83
N GLY A 635 -18.98 -18.99 5.91
CA GLY A 635 -19.67 -17.83 6.46
C GLY A 635 -20.97 -17.51 5.70
N SER A 636 -21.83 -16.68 6.28
CA SER A 636 -23.01 -16.18 5.58
C SER A 636 -22.59 -15.21 4.47
N LYS A 637 -23.41 -15.06 3.41
CA LYS A 637 -23.13 -14.09 2.33
C LYS A 637 -22.98 -12.66 2.83
N LEU A 638 -23.61 -12.33 3.95
CA LEU A 638 -23.50 -11.03 4.60
C LEU A 638 -22.13 -10.85 5.25
N MET A 639 -21.65 -11.87 5.96
CA MET A 639 -20.32 -11.89 6.55
C MET A 639 -19.24 -11.66 5.48
N ASP A 640 -19.29 -12.42 4.38
CA ASP A 640 -18.34 -12.29 3.27
C ASP A 640 -18.37 -10.88 2.65
N ALA A 641 -19.55 -10.27 2.49
CA ALA A 641 -19.68 -8.93 1.94
C ALA A 641 -19.09 -7.84 2.86
N ILE A 642 -19.26 -7.99 4.18
CA ILE A 642 -18.67 -7.09 5.18
C ILE A 642 -17.15 -7.26 5.22
N GLU A 643 -16.65 -8.49 5.31
CA GLU A 643 -15.21 -8.76 5.36
C GLU A 643 -14.47 -8.23 4.11
N ARG A 644 -15.16 -8.19 2.96
CA ARG A 644 -14.65 -7.64 1.69
C ARG A 644 -14.87 -6.13 1.52
N GLY A 645 -15.56 -5.46 2.45
CA GLY A 645 -15.85 -4.03 2.38
C GLY A 645 -16.80 -3.62 1.25
N LEU A 646 -17.74 -4.49 0.89
CA LEU A 646 -18.71 -4.26 -0.20
C LEU A 646 -20.03 -3.74 0.36
N ALA A 647 -20.23 -2.42 0.37
CA ALA A 647 -21.35 -1.78 1.05
C ALA A 647 -22.73 -2.08 0.44
N ASN A 648 -22.91 -1.98 -0.88
CA ASN A 648 -24.20 -2.30 -1.49
C ASN A 648 -24.53 -3.80 -1.39
N PRO A 649 -23.59 -4.73 -1.67
CA PRO A 649 -23.82 -6.15 -1.44
C PRO A 649 -24.13 -6.50 0.01
N ALA A 650 -23.48 -5.86 0.99
CA ALA A 650 -23.78 -6.06 2.41
C ALA A 650 -25.21 -5.63 2.73
N ALA A 651 -25.63 -4.44 2.29
CA ALA A 651 -27.00 -3.96 2.48
C ALA A 651 -28.05 -4.90 1.85
N GLU A 652 -27.80 -5.39 0.63
CA GLU A 652 -28.70 -6.33 -0.04
C GLU A 652 -28.73 -7.70 0.67
N ALA A 653 -27.58 -8.23 1.08
CA ALA A 653 -27.49 -9.47 1.84
C ALA A 653 -28.22 -9.35 3.18
N THR A 654 -28.15 -8.20 3.85
CA THR A 654 -28.92 -7.93 5.08
C THR A 654 -30.42 -7.91 4.80
N ARG A 655 -30.90 -7.24 3.75
CA ARG A 655 -32.34 -7.25 3.39
C ARG A 655 -32.84 -8.67 3.17
N ASN A 656 -32.05 -9.49 2.48
CA ASN A 656 -32.38 -10.90 2.24
C ASN A 656 -32.36 -11.74 3.52
N ALA A 657 -31.40 -11.51 4.42
CA ALA A 657 -31.30 -12.21 5.70
C ALA A 657 -32.52 -11.90 6.60
N LEU A 658 -32.95 -10.64 6.66
CA LEU A 658 -34.11 -10.18 7.43
C LEU A 658 -35.44 -10.83 7.00
N LEU A 659 -35.53 -11.42 5.80
CA LEU A 659 -36.70 -12.19 5.38
C LEU A 659 -36.88 -13.50 6.17
N THR A 660 -35.83 -13.99 6.81
CA THR A 660 -35.81 -15.33 7.43
C THR A 660 -35.24 -15.37 8.85
N ARG A 661 -34.52 -14.33 9.29
CA ARG A 661 -33.84 -14.26 10.58
C ARG A 661 -34.17 -12.96 11.31
N ASP A 662 -34.14 -13.03 12.64
CA ASP A 662 -34.32 -11.87 13.51
C ASP A 662 -33.15 -10.87 13.38
N ALA A 663 -33.46 -9.58 13.54
CA ALA A 663 -32.51 -8.50 13.44
C ALA A 663 -31.35 -8.59 14.45
N LEU A 664 -31.63 -8.97 15.70
CA LEU A 664 -30.58 -9.15 16.73
C LEU A 664 -29.71 -10.36 16.44
N ALA A 665 -30.29 -11.43 15.88
CA ALA A 665 -29.53 -12.61 15.45
C ALA A 665 -28.56 -12.26 14.32
N ILE A 666 -28.99 -11.45 13.34
CA ILE A 666 -28.13 -10.98 12.25
C ILE A 666 -26.97 -10.13 12.79
N ILE A 667 -27.23 -9.23 13.76
CA ILE A 667 -26.19 -8.43 14.40
C ILE A 667 -25.16 -9.33 15.10
N ASN A 668 -25.62 -10.24 15.97
CA ASN A 668 -24.73 -11.02 16.85
C ASN A 668 -24.03 -12.18 16.14
N GLU A 669 -24.63 -12.76 15.09
CA GLU A 669 -24.10 -13.94 14.41
C GLU A 669 -23.38 -13.61 13.09
N ASP A 670 -23.69 -12.48 12.44
CA ASP A 670 -23.04 -12.08 11.17
C ASP A 670 -22.23 -10.78 11.30
N LEU A 671 -22.83 -9.66 11.72
CA LEU A 671 -22.16 -8.35 11.67
C LEU A 671 -21.01 -8.24 12.66
N VAL A 672 -21.25 -8.57 13.93
CA VAL A 672 -20.21 -8.49 14.98
C VAL A 672 -19.07 -9.47 14.68
N PRO A 673 -19.33 -10.76 14.36
CA PRO A 673 -18.25 -11.69 14.02
C PRO A 673 -17.47 -11.29 12.76
N ALA A 674 -18.11 -10.66 11.76
CA ALA A 674 -17.41 -10.16 10.58
C ALA A 674 -16.41 -9.05 10.95
N LEU A 675 -16.86 -8.08 11.76
CA LEU A 675 -16.00 -6.98 12.22
C LEU A 675 -14.86 -7.50 13.09
N ASP A 676 -15.10 -8.49 13.94
CA ASP A 676 -14.06 -9.12 14.76
C ASP A 676 -13.02 -9.85 13.91
N ASN A 677 -13.45 -10.57 12.87
CA ASN A 677 -12.52 -11.21 11.92
C ASN A 677 -11.65 -10.17 11.21
N VAL A 678 -12.24 -9.05 10.78
CA VAL A 678 -11.51 -7.94 10.14
C VAL A 678 -10.52 -7.30 11.12
N GLY A 679 -10.95 -7.02 12.36
CA GLY A 679 -10.10 -6.48 13.41
C GLY A 679 -8.91 -7.39 13.75
N HIS A 680 -9.15 -8.69 13.92
CA HIS A 680 -8.10 -9.68 14.12
C HIS A 680 -7.13 -9.77 12.92
N GLY A 681 -7.64 -9.64 11.70
CA GLY A 681 -6.82 -9.61 10.50
C GLY A 681 -5.92 -8.36 10.45
N PHE A 682 -6.41 -7.21 10.90
CA PHE A 682 -5.64 -5.96 10.96
C PHE A 682 -4.47 -6.08 11.94
N GLU A 683 -4.70 -6.65 13.12
CA GLU A 683 -3.62 -6.89 14.11
C GLU A 683 -2.55 -7.85 13.62
N LYS A 684 -2.97 -8.91 12.90
CA LYS A 684 -2.07 -9.88 12.27
C LYS A 684 -1.33 -9.30 11.07
N GLY A 685 -1.73 -8.12 10.58
CA GLY A 685 -1.18 -7.49 9.38
C GLY A 685 -1.58 -8.19 8.08
N THR A 686 -2.63 -9.04 8.12
CA THR A 686 -3.21 -9.70 6.95
C THR A 686 -4.30 -8.85 6.29
N ILE A 687 -4.90 -7.93 7.04
CA ILE A 687 -5.83 -6.90 6.56
C ILE A 687 -5.18 -5.54 6.78
N PHE A 688 -5.35 -4.62 5.82
CA PHE A 688 -4.77 -3.28 5.91
C PHE A 688 -5.82 -2.22 6.25
N LEU A 689 -5.36 -1.05 6.67
CA LEU A 689 -6.24 0.06 7.05
C LEU A 689 -7.34 0.35 6.00
N PRO A 690 -7.05 0.34 4.68
CA PRO A 690 -8.09 0.49 3.67
C PRO A 690 -9.23 -0.52 3.78
N GLN A 691 -8.89 -1.79 3.90
CA GLN A 691 -9.87 -2.87 3.99
C GLN A 691 -10.66 -2.79 5.30
N LEU A 692 -10.01 -2.41 6.40
CA LEU A 692 -10.67 -2.20 7.69
C LEU A 692 -11.73 -1.09 7.62
N LEU A 693 -11.39 0.07 7.06
CA LEU A 693 -12.33 1.19 6.92
C LEU A 693 -13.50 0.85 6.00
N MET A 694 -13.24 0.11 4.92
CA MET A 694 -14.27 -0.30 3.97
C MET A 694 -15.20 -1.38 4.54
N ALA A 695 -14.66 -2.35 5.28
CA ALA A 695 -15.47 -3.32 6.02
C ALA A 695 -16.38 -2.62 7.04
N ALA A 696 -15.86 -1.59 7.70
CA ALA A 696 -16.61 -0.70 8.56
C ALA A 696 -17.76 0.01 7.82
N GLU A 697 -17.52 0.60 6.64
CA GLU A 697 -18.57 1.18 5.81
C GLU A 697 -19.63 0.16 5.38
N ALA A 698 -19.20 -1.05 4.99
CA ALA A 698 -20.11 -2.12 4.61
C ALA A 698 -20.96 -2.60 5.79
N ALA A 699 -20.37 -2.74 6.97
CA ALA A 699 -21.09 -3.02 8.20
C ALA A 699 -22.08 -1.91 8.55
N LYS A 700 -21.70 -0.64 8.38
CA LYS A 700 -22.60 0.51 8.59
C LYS A 700 -23.79 0.48 7.63
N ALA A 701 -23.58 0.15 6.36
CA ALA A 701 -24.65 -0.02 5.38
C ALA A 701 -25.61 -1.16 5.78
N ALA A 702 -25.06 -2.29 6.23
CA ALA A 702 -25.84 -3.40 6.80
C ALA A 702 -26.63 -2.97 8.06
N PHE A 703 -25.99 -2.31 9.03
CA PHE A 703 -26.63 -1.80 10.24
C PHE A 703 -27.77 -0.82 9.93
N SER A 704 -27.61 0.06 8.94
CA SER A 704 -28.68 0.95 8.49
C SER A 704 -29.92 0.19 8.02
N VAL A 705 -29.74 -0.88 7.24
CA VAL A 705 -30.84 -1.76 6.80
C VAL A 705 -31.50 -2.46 7.99
N VAL A 706 -30.71 -3.00 8.92
CA VAL A 706 -31.23 -3.59 10.15
C VAL A 706 -32.05 -2.55 10.94
N LYS A 707 -31.53 -1.34 11.11
CA LYS A 707 -32.19 -0.25 11.84
C LYS A 707 -33.51 0.17 11.21
N GLU A 708 -33.60 0.23 9.88
CA GLU A 708 -34.86 0.52 9.17
C GLU A 708 -35.94 -0.55 9.44
N SER A 709 -35.53 -1.80 9.62
CA SER A 709 -36.44 -2.91 9.96
C SER A 709 -36.88 -2.92 11.44
N MET A 710 -36.11 -2.28 12.32
CA MET A 710 -36.32 -2.24 13.78
C MET A 710 -36.95 -0.93 14.27
N LYS A 711 -37.69 -0.19 13.43
CA LYS A 711 -38.39 1.05 13.83
C LYS A 711 -39.37 0.77 14.98
N ASP A 712 -38.87 0.90 16.21
CA ASP A 712 -39.52 1.02 17.54
C ASP A 712 -38.63 0.51 18.69
N ILE A 713 -37.39 0.05 18.44
CA ILE A 713 -36.45 -0.34 19.50
C ILE A 713 -35.30 0.67 19.58
N ALA A 714 -35.18 1.37 20.71
CA ALA A 714 -34.02 2.21 21.00
C ALA A 714 -32.78 1.31 21.13
N GLN A 715 -31.73 1.60 20.37
CA GLN A 715 -30.46 0.90 20.49
C GLN A 715 -29.74 1.42 21.74
N ASP A 716 -29.40 0.52 22.68
CA ASP A 716 -28.50 0.87 23.77
C ASP A 716 -27.11 1.19 23.20
N VAL A 717 -26.71 2.46 23.32
CA VAL A 717 -25.34 2.89 23.01
C VAL A 717 -24.44 2.30 24.08
N LYS A 718 -23.37 1.59 23.69
CA LYS A 718 -22.45 0.94 24.64
C LYS A 718 -21.82 1.92 25.65
N GLY A 719 -21.63 3.17 25.23
CA GLY A 719 -21.09 4.24 26.04
C GLY A 719 -20.68 5.45 25.20
N LYS A 720 -20.30 6.56 25.84
CA LYS A 720 -19.75 7.75 25.19
C LYS A 720 -18.24 7.79 25.31
N VAL A 721 -17.55 8.15 24.23
CA VAL A 721 -16.09 8.29 24.19
C VAL A 721 -15.72 9.65 23.60
N ILE A 722 -14.85 10.41 24.26
CA ILE A 722 -14.26 11.62 23.67
C ILE A 722 -12.99 11.24 22.91
N LEU A 723 -12.80 11.81 21.73
CA LEU A 723 -11.53 11.72 20.99
C LEU A 723 -11.02 13.12 20.63
N ALA A 724 -9.73 13.37 20.87
CA ALA A 724 -9.10 14.65 20.57
C ALA A 724 -7.64 14.48 20.12
N THR A 725 -7.22 15.31 19.16
CA THR A 725 -5.78 15.52 18.89
C THR A 725 -5.34 16.67 19.78
N VAL A 726 -4.28 16.44 20.56
CA VAL A 726 -3.86 17.41 21.58
C VAL A 726 -3.45 18.75 20.99
N LYS A 727 -3.49 19.79 21.84
CA LYS A 727 -3.09 21.15 21.51
C LYS A 727 -1.75 21.18 20.77
N GLY A 728 -1.67 22.01 19.72
CA GLY A 728 -0.52 22.17 18.85
C GLY A 728 -0.32 21.05 17.83
N ASP A 729 -1.10 19.97 17.89
CA ASP A 729 -1.04 18.89 16.94
C ASP A 729 -2.26 18.88 16.01
N ILE A 730 -1.99 18.99 14.71
CA ILE A 730 -3.03 19.02 13.68
C ILE A 730 -3.21 17.69 12.96
N HIS A 731 -2.43 16.67 13.32
CA HIS A 731 -2.45 15.35 12.67
C HIS A 731 -3.53 14.49 13.30
N ASP A 732 -4.65 14.34 12.60
CA ASP A 732 -5.87 13.71 13.12
C ASP A 732 -6.15 12.33 12.51
N ILE A 733 -5.22 11.79 11.70
CA ILE A 733 -5.41 10.50 11.03
C ILE A 733 -5.69 9.37 12.03
N GLY A 734 -4.79 9.17 13.01
CA GLY A 734 -4.95 8.10 14.01
C GLY A 734 -6.25 8.23 14.79
N LYS A 735 -6.58 9.45 15.26
CA LYS A 735 -7.83 9.78 15.93
C LYS A 735 -9.06 9.46 15.07
N ASN A 736 -9.05 9.83 13.79
CA ASN A 736 -10.17 9.60 12.87
C ASN A 736 -10.38 8.10 12.61
N ILE A 737 -9.30 7.32 12.53
CA ILE A 737 -9.40 5.86 12.42
C ILE A 737 -10.07 5.28 13.67
N VAL A 738 -9.61 5.66 14.86
CA VAL A 738 -10.20 5.20 16.14
C VAL A 738 -11.66 5.63 16.26
N LYS A 739 -12.01 6.85 15.82
CA LYS A 739 -13.40 7.33 15.76
C LYS A 739 -14.27 6.39 14.93
N VAL A 740 -13.86 6.14 13.68
CA VAL A 740 -14.61 5.28 12.76
C VAL A 740 -14.80 3.90 13.39
N LEU A 741 -13.75 3.31 13.97
CA LEU A 741 -13.86 2.00 14.61
C LEU A 741 -14.81 2.01 15.82
N LEU A 742 -14.67 2.95 16.76
CA LEU A 742 -15.55 3.03 17.93
C LEU A 742 -17.02 3.24 17.53
N GLU A 743 -17.30 4.11 16.56
CA GLU A 743 -18.66 4.31 16.04
C GLU A 743 -19.24 3.00 15.46
N ASN A 744 -18.43 2.21 14.75
CA ASN A 744 -18.87 0.92 14.19
C ASN A 744 -19.07 -0.17 15.24
N TYR A 745 -18.35 -0.10 16.38
CA TYR A 745 -18.51 -1.02 17.50
C TYR A 745 -19.64 -0.62 18.46
N GLY A 746 -20.44 0.41 18.12
CA GLY A 746 -21.65 0.81 18.86
C GLY A 746 -21.43 1.88 19.92
N TYR A 747 -20.29 2.58 19.91
CA TYR A 747 -20.01 3.70 20.82
C TYR A 747 -20.46 5.04 20.22
N LYS A 748 -20.86 5.98 21.07
CA LYS A 748 -21.07 7.37 20.66
C LYS A 748 -19.79 8.15 20.83
N VAL A 749 -19.17 8.56 19.72
CA VAL A 749 -17.93 9.34 19.74
C VAL A 749 -18.22 10.84 19.74
N VAL A 750 -17.67 11.55 20.73
CA VAL A 750 -17.59 13.01 20.79
C VAL A 750 -16.22 13.41 20.27
N ASP A 751 -16.17 13.72 18.98
CA ASP A 751 -14.93 14.12 18.31
C ASP A 751 -14.70 15.63 18.47
N LEU A 752 -13.72 16.00 19.28
CA LEU A 752 -13.33 17.39 19.51
C LEU A 752 -12.40 17.94 18.42
N GLY A 753 -11.97 17.10 17.49
CA GLY A 753 -11.13 17.49 16.37
C GLY A 753 -9.64 17.52 16.71
N ARG A 754 -8.96 18.56 16.26
CA ARG A 754 -7.50 18.71 16.32
C ARG A 754 -7.12 20.05 16.90
N ASP A 755 -5.89 20.16 17.40
CA ASP A 755 -5.42 21.33 18.14
C ASP A 755 -6.36 21.69 19.30
N VAL A 756 -6.74 20.68 20.09
CA VAL A 756 -7.75 20.82 21.14
C VAL A 756 -7.07 21.14 22.47
N SER A 757 -7.52 22.22 23.14
CA SER A 757 -6.96 22.59 24.45
C SER A 757 -7.36 21.59 25.55
N PRO A 758 -6.49 21.36 26.56
CA PRO A 758 -6.81 20.51 27.71
C PRO A 758 -8.13 20.89 28.40
N GLU A 759 -8.40 22.19 28.53
CA GLU A 759 -9.59 22.71 29.19
C GLU A 759 -10.86 22.27 28.48
N LEU A 760 -10.90 22.38 27.14
CA LEU A 760 -12.07 22.00 26.35
C LEU A 760 -12.36 20.50 26.45
N ILE A 761 -11.31 19.66 26.47
CA ILE A 761 -11.45 18.20 26.64
C ILE A 761 -12.09 17.90 27.99
N VAL A 762 -11.56 18.50 29.06
CA VAL A 762 -12.03 18.27 30.43
C VAL A 762 -13.43 18.83 30.65
N GLU A 763 -13.72 20.03 30.17
CA GLU A 763 -15.05 20.64 30.23
C GLU A 763 -16.09 19.77 29.52
N THR A 764 -15.75 19.23 28.35
CA THR A 764 -16.63 18.31 27.62
C THR A 764 -16.82 17.01 28.39
N ALA A 765 -15.75 16.42 28.94
CA ALA A 765 -15.82 15.18 29.70
C ALA A 765 -16.71 15.31 30.95
N VAL A 766 -16.63 16.44 31.66
CA VAL A 766 -17.47 16.74 32.83
C VAL A 766 -18.90 17.05 32.41
N LYS A 767 -19.11 17.90 31.40
CA LYS A 767 -20.44 18.35 30.97
C LYS A 767 -21.29 17.20 30.42
N ASP A 768 -20.69 16.33 29.61
CA ASP A 768 -21.40 15.26 28.92
C ASP A 768 -21.36 13.91 29.67
N ASP A 769 -20.75 13.89 30.86
CA ASP A 769 -20.47 12.73 31.71
C ASP A 769 -19.81 11.57 30.94
N VAL A 770 -18.68 11.88 30.29
CA VAL A 770 -17.94 10.92 29.45
C VAL A 770 -16.86 10.24 30.29
N LYS A 771 -16.88 8.90 30.31
CA LYS A 771 -16.00 8.07 31.15
C LYS A 771 -14.79 7.51 30.43
N LEU A 772 -14.65 7.75 29.12
CA LEU A 772 -13.48 7.36 28.33
C LEU A 772 -13.03 8.52 27.43
N VAL A 773 -11.77 8.90 27.52
CA VAL A 773 -11.12 9.91 26.67
C VAL A 773 -9.94 9.28 25.94
N GLY A 774 -9.91 9.43 24.61
CA GLY A 774 -8.77 9.07 23.77
C GLY A 774 -8.01 10.30 23.28
N LEU A 775 -6.70 10.33 23.49
CA LEU A 775 -5.80 11.41 23.06
C LEU A 775 -4.84 10.93 21.96
N SER A 776 -4.62 11.77 20.96
CA SER A 776 -3.72 11.49 19.81
C SER A 776 -2.67 12.58 19.62
N ALA A 777 -1.44 12.20 19.27
CA ALA A 777 -0.35 13.08 18.88
C ALA A 777 0.55 12.40 17.83
N LEU A 778 1.11 13.18 16.89
CA LEU A 778 2.09 12.72 15.91
C LEU A 778 3.44 13.41 16.10
N MET A 779 3.47 14.64 16.61
CA MET A 779 4.72 15.38 16.81
C MET A 779 5.25 15.16 18.23
N THR A 780 6.56 14.97 18.39
CA THR A 780 7.18 14.84 19.72
C THR A 780 7.00 16.11 20.56
N THR A 781 6.83 17.27 19.89
CA THR A 781 6.64 18.58 20.53
C THR A 781 5.26 18.77 21.16
N THR A 782 4.29 17.94 20.82
CA THR A 782 2.89 18.07 21.27
C THR A 782 2.50 17.03 22.30
N VAL A 783 3.33 16.00 22.48
CA VAL A 783 3.09 14.90 23.41
C VAL A 783 2.92 15.38 24.85
N VAL A 784 3.69 16.39 25.29
CA VAL A 784 3.58 16.92 26.67
C VAL A 784 2.19 17.52 26.97
N ASN A 785 1.46 17.97 25.94
CA ASN A 785 0.08 18.44 26.11
C ASN A 785 -0.90 17.28 26.42
N MET A 786 -0.51 16.02 26.12
CA MET A 786 -1.27 14.84 26.59
C MET A 786 -1.18 14.71 28.11
N GLU A 787 0.02 14.86 28.67
CA GLU A 787 0.23 14.77 30.11
C GLU A 787 -0.52 15.86 30.86
N GLU A 788 -0.47 17.10 30.36
CA GLU A 788 -1.27 18.20 30.90
C GLU A 788 -2.77 17.86 30.91
N THR A 789 -3.28 17.32 29.80
CA THR A 789 -4.69 16.91 29.67
C THR A 789 -5.04 15.80 30.66
N ILE A 790 -4.18 14.78 30.80
CA ILE A 790 -4.36 13.67 31.74
C ILE A 790 -4.43 14.17 33.18
N ASN A 791 -3.49 15.03 33.57
CA ASN A 791 -3.46 15.60 34.91
C ASN A 791 -4.73 16.41 35.23
N GLN A 792 -5.23 17.18 34.27
CA GLN A 792 -6.49 17.91 34.46
C GLN A 792 -7.72 16.98 34.52
N LEU A 793 -7.75 15.91 33.71
CA LEU A 793 -8.82 14.90 33.75
C LEU A 793 -8.86 14.17 35.09
N HIS A 794 -7.71 13.70 35.60
CA HIS A 794 -7.64 13.08 36.92
C HIS A 794 -8.10 14.01 38.05
N ALA A 795 -7.80 15.31 37.96
CA ALA A 795 -8.21 16.28 38.97
C ALA A 795 -9.70 16.60 38.94
N LYS A 796 -10.32 16.72 37.75
CA LYS A 796 -11.69 17.24 37.58
C LYS A 796 -12.74 16.16 37.25
N LYS A 797 -12.34 15.01 36.70
CA LYS A 797 -13.18 13.84 36.36
C LYS A 797 -12.42 12.53 36.68
N PRO A 798 -12.19 12.21 37.97
CA PRO A 798 -11.33 11.10 38.40
C PRO A 798 -11.85 9.70 38.02
N ASP A 799 -13.12 9.58 37.66
CA ASP A 799 -13.72 8.34 37.16
C ASP A 799 -13.56 8.15 35.64
N CYS A 800 -12.95 9.12 34.95
CA CYS A 800 -12.65 9.03 33.53
C CYS A 800 -11.40 8.17 33.30
N LYS A 801 -11.49 7.25 32.33
CA LYS A 801 -10.38 6.45 31.85
C LYS A 801 -9.75 7.06 30.60
N ILE A 802 -8.44 6.95 30.48
CA ILE A 802 -7.68 7.68 29.47
C ILE A 802 -6.83 6.72 28.63
N VAL A 803 -7.03 6.78 27.31
CA VAL A 803 -6.26 6.03 26.31
C VAL A 803 -5.41 7.02 25.52
N VAL A 804 -4.13 6.73 25.34
CA VAL A 804 -3.22 7.56 24.52
C VAL A 804 -2.67 6.77 23.34
N GLY A 805 -2.55 7.42 22.18
CA GLY A 805 -1.99 6.83 20.96
C GLY A 805 -1.29 7.86 20.09
N GLY A 806 -0.55 7.41 19.08
CA GLY A 806 0.25 8.30 18.24
C GLY A 806 1.52 7.67 17.68
N ALA A 807 2.02 8.17 16.55
CA ALA A 807 3.23 7.63 15.90
C ALA A 807 4.50 7.76 16.75
N VAL A 808 4.50 8.73 17.68
CA VAL A 808 5.58 9.00 18.62
C VAL A 808 5.34 8.35 19.99
N MET A 809 4.26 7.57 20.15
CA MET A 809 3.89 6.98 21.44
C MET A 809 4.40 5.57 21.64
N THR A 810 4.80 5.28 22.87
CA THR A 810 5.25 3.97 23.33
C THR A 810 4.50 3.58 24.61
N LYS A 811 4.50 2.28 24.94
CA LYS A 811 3.88 1.78 26.18
C LYS A 811 4.49 2.45 27.41
N GLN A 812 5.82 2.54 27.45
CA GLN A 812 6.56 3.15 28.55
C GLN A 812 6.20 4.63 28.70
N TYR A 813 6.10 5.38 27.60
CA TYR A 813 5.71 6.78 27.64
C TYR A 813 4.27 6.96 28.16
N ALA A 814 3.33 6.17 27.64
CA ALA A 814 1.93 6.21 28.08
C ALA A 814 1.79 5.97 29.60
N ASP A 815 2.52 4.98 30.12
CA ASP A 815 2.51 4.67 31.55
C ASP A 815 3.11 5.82 32.38
N SER A 816 4.17 6.47 31.89
CA SER A 816 4.85 7.55 32.61
C SER A 816 4.02 8.83 32.74
N ILE A 817 3.16 9.14 31.76
CA ILE A 817 2.25 10.30 31.81
C ILE A 817 0.92 9.99 32.51
N GLY A 818 0.79 8.79 33.09
CA GLY A 818 -0.39 8.38 33.85
C GLY A 818 -1.60 7.96 33.01
N ALA A 819 -1.44 7.60 31.73
CA ALA A 819 -2.56 7.07 30.95
C ALA A 819 -2.97 5.67 31.44
N ASP A 820 -4.27 5.36 31.46
CA ASP A 820 -4.74 4.03 31.85
C ASP A 820 -4.43 2.96 30.79
N CYS A 821 -4.32 3.36 29.52
CA CYS A 821 -4.06 2.44 28.41
C CYS A 821 -3.23 3.09 27.29
N TYR A 822 -2.28 2.31 26.77
CA TYR A 822 -1.55 2.63 25.54
C TYR A 822 -2.26 2.01 24.34
N GLY A 823 -2.85 2.86 23.52
CA GLY A 823 -3.47 2.52 22.25
C GLY A 823 -2.42 2.24 21.18
N LYS A 824 -1.71 1.11 21.27
CA LYS A 824 -0.63 0.73 20.32
C LYS A 824 -1.11 0.66 18.86
N ASP A 825 -2.39 0.36 18.67
CA ASP A 825 -3.08 0.29 17.38
C ASP A 825 -4.54 0.72 17.55
N ALA A 826 -5.24 1.02 16.46
CA ALA A 826 -6.60 1.57 16.55
C ALA A 826 -7.60 0.59 17.21
N MET A 827 -7.40 -0.73 17.05
CA MET A 827 -8.25 -1.76 17.66
C MET A 827 -8.03 -1.91 19.17
N SER A 828 -6.83 -1.59 19.67
CA SER A 828 -6.54 -1.64 21.10
C SER A 828 -7.41 -0.68 21.91
N THR A 829 -7.74 0.50 21.37
CA THR A 829 -8.68 1.43 22.00
C THR A 829 -10.10 0.86 22.05
N VAL A 830 -10.54 0.15 21.01
CA VAL A 830 -11.87 -0.48 20.97
C VAL A 830 -11.96 -1.59 22.01
N ARG A 831 -10.96 -2.48 22.09
CA ARG A 831 -10.91 -3.54 23.11
C ARG A 831 -10.95 -2.97 24.53
N TYR A 832 -10.18 -1.92 24.77
CA TYR A 832 -10.17 -1.28 26.08
C TYR A 832 -11.54 -0.69 26.43
N ALA A 833 -12.24 -0.09 25.46
CA ALA A 833 -13.62 0.35 25.64
C ALA A 833 -14.56 -0.83 25.98
N ASP A 834 -14.46 -1.95 25.25
CA ASP A 834 -15.28 -3.15 25.51
C ASP A 834 -14.97 -3.78 26.89
N GLU A 835 -13.71 -3.77 27.34
CA GLU A 835 -13.31 -4.20 28.69
C GLU A 835 -13.97 -3.34 29.77
N LEU A 836 -14.02 -2.02 29.57
CA LEU A 836 -14.67 -1.10 30.49
C LEU A 836 -16.19 -1.29 30.53
N VAL A 837 -16.83 -1.55 29.38
CA VAL A 837 -18.26 -1.91 29.33
C VAL A 837 -18.53 -3.21 30.08
N ALA A 838 -17.71 -4.25 29.85
CA ALA A 838 -17.83 -5.53 30.56
C ALA A 838 -17.63 -5.40 32.07
N ALA A 839 -16.81 -4.42 32.50
CA ALA A 839 -16.59 -4.08 33.90
C ALA A 839 -17.68 -3.15 34.50
N GLY A 840 -18.66 -2.70 33.70
CA GLY A 840 -19.70 -1.75 34.13
C GLY A 840 -19.18 -0.33 34.41
N LEU A 841 -18.03 0.03 33.82
CA LEU A 841 -17.36 1.32 33.99
C LEU A 841 -17.70 2.33 32.89
N LEU A 842 -18.36 1.90 31.80
CA LEU A 842 -18.68 2.72 30.62
C LEU A 842 -20.19 2.71 30.31
#